data_AF-A0A420EGM0-F1
#
_entry.id   AF-A0A420EGM0-F1
#
_cell.length_a   1.000
_cell.length_b   1.000
_cell.length_c   1.000
_cell.angle_alpha   90.00
_cell.angle_beta   90.00
_cell.angle_gamma   90.00
#
_symmetry.space_group_name_H-M   'P 1'
#
loop_
_entity.id
_entity.type
_entity.pdbx_description
1 polymer ?
#
loop_
_entity_poly.entity_id
_entity_poly.type
_entity_poly.pdbx_seq_one_letter_code
_entity_poly.pdbx_strand_id
1 'polypeptide(L)'
;MAILVPDPKELGLSSPALGPWFENNAAFSLAPPEANLSVEIVLIIGGKWLAPASGTISFNIASEVRPQQLENLRQENGNLAFSLNSFVVLLTLLPEVEQRLHSLMNKLPSADGSSNNALATRAKIRYFALEFNSSDVASLEDIEKLIPNGFPNDLSNDALKAEYLGLQVKDDALVNSSQKRAAHLARPSKNSIIIENNTSSGINAFLWAFDHNGRPIDPGAVASWYTYLANEHWENLWEDPSTQATVLCEQEKTIHIVNAHEGPIAEDLKSRLDTNGMTTVPDSHALYSTNAPIELAITTAPSPDNAPLPRLALLPNANYVELNSTRHNPIPLWHNSSLSDPLDRDFVRLALVDLEQQLVGLDRSNALQESASTRIEVRQNTKAEPFLHTADEVAQAIITNFSDDNPSTFVTPTLDLDWGPLPQVDLGSQSLSENINFEVKAISGEGETSANGDTVINQSVVFIFDDVELPENTWIRVWPKGLDSQTGRHFLLDGGAGRVNSNGQAWVVVPLPDGTFESLAPMACNIAMVSDIDSQYFEEQRFSRPALISGSRFDLPPSNTPINAQLHICETGRSFDRSNEPLGSGQTLLAITGSAGSEIYQLVNEQSLEISDLSPQVIANLLSANDTVILTKPAYGASPEGSVTDTLPNNAKLVYRDRSGFIDTELSAGRPVPGMERNEVAALNTESQNAVVGGAQARAKVHEALPSQLGHPGVPAAKEVHALGLAIEGPAIVPVAEHLRERVSINTIELALAAATKIEEPQSVSGPTKWTSVLDTMTHSVAADAALRDFIENSGPIALGQTWDSLKSEIQTGTGADLDSALNQLVDTDSLKRAFEKIAHKTSHGAHEGLNALLGAIRRAEDFIYIETPCIDNETINDTSFSSIVLALTQRIEQRPALKVVLCVPERYLPNQPKALERIRQSAISDALFALRGKSTSNIVLITPTAGPGRYLHLSTSAVIVDDVFALIGTTHLWRRGLTFDSSIAATLFDESLVQGRCASIVLLRRQLLAERLNLSLDLVPNDMAETVFALAKLNQIGGLGRVKANAFPAKRDESTSTLKSAWNPDGSLGNTPSNQWFNFFSNIDNSTQDGADFSNAVR
;
A
#
# COMPACT_ATOMS: atom_id res chain seq x y z
N MET A 1 16.71 -3.02 43.59
CA MET A 1 15.55 -3.27 42.73
C MET A 1 14.50 -2.19 42.96
N ALA A 2 13.59 -1.98 42.01
CA ALA A 2 12.44 -1.08 42.09
C ALA A 2 11.16 -1.86 42.46
N ILE A 3 10.11 -1.13 42.85
CA ILE A 3 8.77 -1.68 43.07
C ILE A 3 7.86 -1.20 41.92
N LEU A 4 7.15 -2.11 41.27
CA LEU A 4 6.13 -1.75 40.27
C LEU A 4 4.93 -1.14 40.97
N VAL A 5 4.47 0.00 40.46
CA VAL A 5 3.28 0.73 40.96
C VAL A 5 2.33 0.98 39.78
N PRO A 6 1.06 0.55 39.85
CA PRO A 6 0.46 -0.27 40.93
C PRO A 6 1.10 -1.66 41.05
N ASP A 7 0.93 -2.31 42.20
CA ASP A 7 1.46 -3.66 42.41
C ASP A 7 0.85 -4.63 41.38
N PRO A 8 1.65 -5.47 40.70
CA PRO A 8 1.16 -6.43 39.73
C PRO A 8 -0.05 -7.25 40.23
N LYS A 9 -0.07 -7.63 41.51
CA LYS A 9 -1.16 -8.44 42.09
C LYS A 9 -2.50 -7.71 42.15
N GLU A 10 -2.48 -6.38 42.15
CA GLU A 10 -3.69 -5.54 42.17
C GLU A 10 -4.32 -5.39 40.77
N LEU A 11 -3.61 -5.78 39.71
CA LEU A 11 -4.02 -5.55 38.32
C LEU A 11 -4.98 -6.62 37.75
N GLY A 12 -5.34 -7.62 38.55
CA GLY A 12 -6.33 -8.63 38.16
C GLY A 12 -5.92 -9.41 36.90
N LEU A 13 -6.78 -9.42 35.88
CA LEU A 13 -6.51 -10.15 34.62
C LEU A 13 -5.34 -9.56 33.83
N SER A 14 -5.03 -8.28 34.02
CA SER A 14 -3.95 -7.60 33.31
C SER A 14 -2.61 -7.69 34.07
N SER A 15 -2.53 -8.49 35.14
CA SER A 15 -1.32 -8.62 35.96
C SER A 15 -0.14 -9.18 35.15
N PRO A 16 1.03 -8.49 35.12
CA PRO A 16 2.26 -9.03 34.56
C PRO A 16 3.01 -9.94 35.54
N ALA A 17 2.39 -10.33 36.67
CA ALA A 17 3.06 -11.14 37.67
C ALA A 17 3.46 -12.51 37.13
N LEU A 18 4.64 -12.96 37.54
CA LEU A 18 5.27 -14.19 37.09
C LEU A 18 5.04 -15.33 38.09
N GLY A 19 4.75 -16.51 37.57
CA GLY A 19 4.66 -17.75 38.32
C GLY A 19 5.78 -18.74 37.99
N PRO A 20 5.92 -19.80 38.80
CA PRO A 20 6.78 -20.94 38.45
C PRO A 20 6.27 -21.64 37.19
N TRP A 21 7.19 -22.20 36.40
CA TRP A 21 6.83 -22.94 35.19
C TRP A 21 6.56 -24.41 35.48
N PHE A 22 7.23 -25.00 36.48
CA PHE A 22 7.03 -26.38 36.90
C PHE A 22 7.02 -26.50 38.44
N GLU A 23 6.31 -27.50 38.96
CA GLU A 23 6.41 -27.86 40.38
C GLU A 23 7.66 -28.73 40.61
N ASN A 24 8.53 -28.33 41.56
CA ASN A 24 9.88 -28.88 41.82
C ASN A 24 10.97 -28.53 40.77
N ASN A 25 11.08 -27.25 40.38
CA ASN A 25 12.12 -26.72 39.49
C ASN A 25 13.58 -27.16 39.79
N ALA A 26 13.91 -27.50 41.04
CA ALA A 26 15.27 -27.90 41.42
C ALA A 26 15.74 -29.25 40.86
N ALA A 27 14.84 -30.06 40.28
CA ALA A 27 15.15 -31.41 39.78
C ALA A 27 15.36 -31.50 38.26
N PHE A 28 15.12 -30.42 37.50
CA PHE A 28 15.14 -30.44 36.03
C PHE A 28 15.64 -29.10 35.47
N SER A 29 16.56 -29.16 34.49
CA SER A 29 17.13 -28.01 33.78
C SER A 29 16.83 -28.14 32.30
N LEU A 30 16.44 -27.05 31.64
CA LEU A 30 16.24 -27.01 30.20
C LEU A 30 17.58 -27.09 29.47
N ALA A 31 17.66 -28.01 28.52
CA ALA A 31 18.79 -28.16 27.60
C ALA A 31 18.78 -27.05 26.51
N PRO A 32 19.89 -26.90 25.76
CA PRO A 32 19.92 -26.33 24.42
C PRO A 32 18.70 -26.66 23.55
N PRO A 33 18.19 -25.69 22.77
CA PRO A 33 17.01 -25.95 21.96
C PRO A 33 17.41 -26.76 20.74
N GLU A 34 16.48 -27.54 20.22
CA GLU A 34 16.65 -28.25 18.95
C GLU A 34 16.60 -27.30 17.75
N ALA A 35 16.81 -27.82 16.53
CA ALA A 35 16.73 -27.05 15.29
C ALA A 35 15.45 -26.20 15.19
N ASN A 36 14.34 -26.76 15.66
CA ASN A 36 13.00 -26.14 15.63
C ASN A 36 12.76 -25.14 16.77
N LEU A 37 13.77 -24.84 17.58
CA LEU A 37 13.72 -23.97 18.76
C LEU A 37 12.86 -24.48 19.94
N SER A 38 12.41 -25.74 19.88
CA SER A 38 11.78 -26.41 21.03
C SER A 38 12.82 -27.05 21.96
N VAL A 39 12.41 -27.38 23.18
CA VAL A 39 13.25 -28.11 24.15
C VAL A 39 12.52 -29.39 24.55
N GLU A 40 13.16 -30.54 24.34
CA GLU A 40 12.64 -31.82 24.84
C GLU A 40 12.67 -31.83 26.39
N ILE A 41 11.55 -32.22 26.98
CA ILE A 41 11.39 -32.36 28.42
C ILE A 41 10.78 -33.72 28.77
N VAL A 42 11.05 -34.21 29.98
CA VAL A 42 10.38 -35.38 30.53
C VAL A 42 9.51 -34.94 31.70
N LEU A 43 8.19 -34.96 31.51
CA LEU A 43 7.24 -34.69 32.59
C LEU A 43 7.16 -35.95 33.47
N ILE A 44 7.84 -35.95 34.61
CA ILE A 44 7.85 -37.08 35.56
C ILE A 44 6.46 -37.37 36.13
N ILE A 45 6.28 -38.52 36.77
CA ILE A 45 5.03 -38.88 37.46
C ILE A 45 4.71 -37.83 38.53
N GLY A 46 3.50 -37.27 38.48
CA GLY A 46 3.05 -36.17 39.34
C GLY A 46 3.65 -34.80 38.98
N GLY A 47 4.47 -34.73 37.93
CA GLY A 47 5.04 -33.48 37.43
C GLY A 47 3.95 -32.56 36.88
N LYS A 48 4.06 -31.27 37.18
CA LYS A 48 3.07 -30.26 36.80
C LYS A 48 3.68 -29.17 35.95
N TRP A 49 3.03 -28.85 34.83
CA TRP A 49 3.29 -27.63 34.08
C TRP A 49 2.34 -26.53 34.56
N LEU A 50 2.92 -25.42 34.96
CA LEU A 50 2.25 -24.30 35.60
C LEU A 50 2.24 -23.06 34.69
N ALA A 51 1.25 -22.19 34.86
CA ALA A 51 1.10 -20.97 34.09
C ALA A 51 2.24 -19.96 34.41
N PRO A 52 3.12 -19.64 33.45
CA PRO A 52 4.20 -18.65 33.63
C PRO A 52 3.68 -17.25 33.95
N ALA A 53 2.54 -16.91 33.36
CA ALA A 53 1.85 -15.63 33.46
C ALA A 53 0.37 -15.84 33.11
N SER A 54 -0.45 -14.79 33.29
CA SER A 54 -1.90 -14.87 33.05
C SER A 54 -2.22 -15.02 31.55
N GLY A 55 -3.04 -16.01 31.20
CA GLY A 55 -3.35 -16.37 29.82
C GLY A 55 -4.57 -17.28 29.66
N THR A 56 -4.88 -17.64 28.42
CA THR A 56 -5.91 -18.62 28.08
C THR A 56 -5.27 -19.90 27.53
N ILE A 57 -5.74 -21.05 28.00
CA ILE A 57 -5.32 -22.38 27.54
C ILE A 57 -6.30 -22.86 26.47
N SER A 58 -5.77 -23.43 25.39
CA SER A 58 -6.52 -24.20 24.41
C SER A 58 -5.86 -25.56 24.16
N PHE A 59 -6.69 -26.56 23.87
CA PHE A 59 -6.26 -27.92 23.57
C PHE A 59 -6.50 -28.21 22.09
N ASN A 60 -5.49 -28.71 21.39
CA ASN A 60 -5.54 -28.85 19.94
C ASN A 60 -4.87 -30.15 19.51
N ILE A 61 -5.35 -30.71 18.40
CA ILE A 61 -4.63 -31.76 17.66
C ILE A 61 -3.94 -31.11 16.46
N ALA A 62 -2.65 -31.33 16.31
CA ALA A 62 -1.86 -30.77 15.23
C ALA A 62 -2.12 -31.51 13.89
N SER A 63 -3.23 -31.23 13.23
CA SER A 63 -3.61 -31.81 11.93
C SER A 63 -2.86 -31.22 10.73
N GLU A 64 -2.98 -31.85 9.55
CA GLU A 64 -2.34 -31.42 8.30
C GLU A 64 -2.77 -29.99 7.92
N VAL A 65 -4.07 -29.73 7.95
CA VAL A 65 -4.60 -28.36 7.99
C VAL A 65 -4.62 -27.93 9.44
N ARG A 66 -3.78 -26.95 9.81
CA ARG A 66 -3.68 -26.49 11.19
C ARG A 66 -4.99 -25.83 11.64
N PRO A 67 -5.45 -26.08 12.89
CA PRO A 67 -6.52 -25.29 13.47
C PRO A 67 -6.06 -23.83 13.63
N GLN A 68 -7.00 -22.89 13.64
CA GLN A 68 -6.71 -21.45 13.64
C GLN A 68 -5.78 -21.01 14.80
N GLN A 69 -5.81 -21.70 15.93
CA GLN A 69 -4.95 -21.42 17.08
C GLN A 69 -3.47 -21.77 16.83
N LEU A 70 -3.20 -22.72 15.92
CA LEU A 70 -1.86 -23.20 15.60
C LEU A 70 -1.38 -22.75 14.21
N GLU A 71 -2.26 -22.20 13.36
CA GLU A 71 -1.96 -21.90 11.94
C GLU A 71 -0.80 -20.93 11.75
N ASN A 72 -0.56 -20.04 12.72
CA ASN A 72 0.51 -19.05 12.69
C ASN A 72 1.81 -19.51 13.37
N LEU A 73 1.78 -20.62 14.13
CA LEU A 73 2.94 -21.06 14.88
C LEU A 73 3.90 -21.83 13.97
N ARG A 74 5.17 -21.43 13.98
CA ARG A 74 6.16 -21.89 13.01
C ARG A 74 7.45 -22.37 13.65
N GLN A 75 8.19 -23.16 12.90
CA GLN A 75 9.57 -23.53 13.19
C GLN A 75 10.54 -22.45 12.65
N GLU A 76 11.81 -22.60 12.96
CA GLU A 76 12.91 -21.72 12.54
C GLU A 76 13.04 -21.61 11.01
N ASN A 77 12.76 -22.70 10.32
CA ASN A 77 12.75 -22.82 8.85
C ASN A 77 11.44 -22.35 8.22
N GLY A 78 10.53 -21.81 9.03
CA GLY A 78 9.23 -21.28 8.62
C GLY A 78 8.16 -22.34 8.37
N ASN A 79 8.44 -23.64 8.45
CA ASN A 79 7.41 -24.67 8.40
C ASN A 79 6.47 -24.56 9.61
N LEU A 80 5.29 -25.18 9.51
CA LEU A 80 4.33 -25.21 10.61
C LEU A 80 4.93 -25.90 11.83
N ALA A 81 4.74 -25.32 13.02
CA ALA A 81 5.15 -25.92 14.28
C ALA A 81 4.37 -27.22 14.56
N PHE A 82 4.95 -28.06 15.42
CA PHE A 82 4.42 -29.34 15.90
C PHE A 82 4.43 -30.48 14.86
N SER A 83 4.57 -31.70 15.35
CA SER A 83 4.42 -32.93 14.58
C SER A 83 2.97 -33.18 14.17
N LEU A 84 2.75 -33.98 13.13
CA LEU A 84 1.40 -34.33 12.70
C LEU A 84 0.72 -35.24 13.74
N ASN A 85 -0.55 -34.94 14.05
CA ASN A 85 -1.42 -35.63 15.01
C ASN A 85 -0.94 -35.57 16.48
N SER A 86 0.03 -34.71 16.82
CA SER A 86 0.41 -34.50 18.22
C SER A 86 -0.69 -33.76 18.98
N PHE A 87 -0.79 -34.06 20.28
CA PHE A 87 -1.63 -33.31 21.21
C PHE A 87 -0.87 -32.08 21.69
N VAL A 88 -1.44 -30.90 21.48
CA VAL A 88 -0.80 -29.62 21.77
C VAL A 88 -1.65 -28.84 22.77
N VAL A 89 -1.02 -28.47 23.88
CA VAL A 89 -1.61 -27.61 24.91
C VAL A 89 -0.98 -26.23 24.76
N LEU A 90 -1.77 -25.27 24.29
CA LEU A 90 -1.30 -23.91 23.99
C LEU A 90 -1.81 -22.93 25.04
N LEU A 91 -0.89 -22.27 25.74
CA LEU A 91 -1.15 -21.09 26.56
C LEU A 91 -0.89 -19.82 25.74
N THR A 92 -1.92 -19.00 25.58
CA THR A 92 -1.83 -17.66 24.95
C THR A 92 -1.94 -16.59 26.03
N LEU A 93 -0.94 -15.73 26.15
CA LEU A 93 -0.97 -14.61 27.10
C LEU A 93 -2.13 -13.66 26.77
N LEU A 94 -2.70 -13.04 27.80
CA LEU A 94 -3.68 -11.97 27.58
C LEU A 94 -2.99 -10.74 26.98
N PRO A 95 -3.62 -9.98 26.07
CA PRO A 95 -2.97 -8.87 25.36
C PRO A 95 -2.31 -7.83 26.28
N GLU A 96 -2.97 -7.47 27.39
CA GLU A 96 -2.43 -6.50 28.34
C GLU A 96 -1.23 -7.08 29.13
N VAL A 97 -1.24 -8.38 29.41
CA VAL A 97 -0.14 -9.08 30.10
C VAL A 97 1.08 -9.13 29.19
N GLU A 98 0.88 -9.54 27.93
CA GLU A 98 1.87 -9.54 26.86
C GLU A 98 2.53 -8.15 26.70
N GLN A 99 1.72 -7.09 26.57
CA GLN A 99 2.22 -5.72 26.39
C GLN A 99 3.00 -5.22 27.60
N ARG A 100 2.54 -5.50 28.82
CA ARG A 100 3.23 -5.08 30.04
C ARG A 100 4.55 -5.82 30.22
N LEU A 101 4.56 -7.14 30.07
CA LEU A 101 5.80 -7.93 30.15
C LEU A 101 6.82 -7.46 29.11
N HIS A 102 6.40 -7.23 27.86
CA HIS A 102 7.28 -6.70 26.83
C HIS A 102 7.84 -5.31 27.18
N SER A 103 7.03 -4.44 27.77
CA SER A 103 7.47 -3.11 28.22
C SER A 103 8.54 -3.22 29.31
N LEU A 104 8.43 -4.20 30.21
CA LEU A 104 9.45 -4.47 31.24
C LEU A 104 10.76 -4.99 30.64
N MET A 105 10.72 -5.74 29.53
CA MET A 105 11.94 -6.26 28.88
C MET A 105 12.89 -5.18 28.36
N ASN A 106 12.51 -3.90 28.32
CA ASN A 106 13.44 -2.80 28.02
C ASN A 106 14.56 -2.63 29.07
N LYS A 107 14.46 -3.32 30.21
CA LYS A 107 15.51 -3.37 31.24
C LYS A 107 16.54 -4.47 31.02
N LEU A 108 16.30 -5.40 30.10
CA LEU A 108 17.33 -6.38 29.75
C LEU A 108 18.55 -5.66 29.16
N PRO A 109 19.80 -6.03 29.53
CA PRO A 109 21.00 -5.46 28.94
C PRO A 109 21.03 -5.70 27.44
N SER A 110 21.24 -4.70 26.60
CA SER A 110 21.21 -4.91 25.15
C SER A 110 22.24 -5.96 24.72
N ALA A 111 21.82 -6.92 23.89
CA ALA A 111 22.71 -7.94 23.35
C ALA A 111 23.80 -7.31 22.47
N ASP A 112 23.51 -6.20 21.79
CA ASP A 112 24.51 -5.48 20.98
C ASP A 112 25.41 -4.51 21.77
N GLY A 113 25.25 -4.46 23.10
CA GLY A 113 26.00 -3.56 23.96
C GLY A 113 25.60 -2.07 23.84
N SER A 114 24.54 -1.74 23.09
CA SER A 114 24.03 -0.37 23.03
C SER A 114 23.52 0.10 24.40
N SER A 115 23.75 1.36 24.74
CA SER A 115 23.41 1.96 26.03
C SER A 115 21.94 2.41 26.13
N ASN A 116 21.16 2.21 25.07
CA ASN A 116 19.84 2.82 24.90
C ASN A 116 18.73 1.91 25.46
N ASN A 117 18.53 1.91 26.79
CA ASN A 117 17.56 1.07 27.51
C ASN A 117 16.08 1.54 27.38
N ALA A 118 15.73 2.25 26.30
CA ALA A 118 14.38 2.78 26.11
C ALA A 118 13.42 1.77 25.45
N LEU A 119 13.96 0.89 24.60
CA LEU A 119 13.19 -0.08 23.82
C LEU A 119 13.68 -1.50 24.10
N ALA A 120 12.78 -2.48 24.02
CA ALA A 120 13.13 -3.88 24.21
C ALA A 120 13.94 -4.41 23.03
N THR A 121 14.99 -5.17 23.30
CA THR A 121 15.88 -5.76 22.28
C THR A 121 15.61 -7.25 22.05
N ARG A 122 14.61 -7.81 22.74
CA ARG A 122 14.16 -9.20 22.63
C ARG A 122 12.73 -9.26 22.12
N ALA A 123 12.37 -10.39 21.53
CA ALA A 123 11.06 -10.62 20.92
C ALA A 123 9.92 -10.59 21.96
N LYS A 124 8.77 -10.06 21.56
CA LYS A 124 7.56 -9.94 22.41
C LYS A 124 6.86 -11.30 22.52
N ILE A 125 6.93 -11.93 23.69
CA ILE A 125 6.39 -13.28 23.96
C ILE A 125 4.86 -13.27 24.01
N ARG A 126 4.20 -14.19 23.30
CA ARG A 126 2.73 -14.36 23.36
C ARG A 126 2.31 -15.79 23.67
N TYR A 127 3.03 -16.79 23.19
CA TYR A 127 2.58 -18.18 23.26
C TYR A 127 3.58 -19.07 23.99
N PHE A 128 3.07 -20.01 24.76
CA PHE A 128 3.80 -21.17 25.28
C PHE A 128 3.04 -22.42 24.93
N ALA A 129 3.73 -23.49 24.53
CA ALA A 129 3.05 -24.76 24.24
C ALA A 129 3.81 -25.96 24.80
N LEU A 130 3.06 -26.96 25.23
CA LEU A 130 3.54 -28.32 25.38
C LEU A 130 2.97 -29.19 24.28
N GLU A 131 3.86 -29.82 23.54
CA GLU A 131 3.54 -30.82 22.54
C GLU A 131 3.86 -32.22 23.08
N PHE A 132 2.90 -33.14 22.96
CA PHE A 132 3.07 -34.53 23.34
C PHE A 132 3.17 -35.42 22.10
N ASN A 133 4.06 -36.41 22.14
CA ASN A 133 4.15 -37.41 21.08
C ASN A 133 2.81 -38.15 20.92
N SER A 134 2.39 -38.35 19.68
CA SER A 134 1.14 -39.05 19.35
C SER A 134 1.15 -40.52 19.77
N SER A 135 2.33 -41.10 20.05
CA SER A 135 2.46 -42.43 20.67
C SER A 135 2.12 -42.46 22.16
N ASP A 136 2.30 -41.33 22.84
CA ASP A 136 2.19 -41.23 24.30
C ASP A 136 0.81 -40.68 24.70
N VAL A 137 0.21 -39.85 23.85
CA VAL A 137 -1.12 -39.26 24.05
C VAL A 137 -1.93 -39.38 22.75
N ALA A 138 -2.71 -40.46 22.64
CA ALA A 138 -3.49 -40.77 21.43
C ALA A 138 -5.00 -40.73 21.64
N SER A 139 -5.46 -40.85 22.90
CA SER A 139 -6.87 -41.02 23.24
C SER A 139 -7.36 -40.05 24.31
N LEU A 140 -8.68 -39.96 24.50
CA LEU A 140 -9.26 -39.20 25.61
C LEU A 140 -8.85 -39.76 26.97
N GLU A 141 -8.63 -41.08 27.07
CA GLU A 141 -8.17 -41.71 28.31
C GLU A 141 -6.77 -41.22 28.69
N ASP A 142 -5.90 -41.02 27.68
CA ASP A 142 -4.55 -40.49 27.91
C ASP A 142 -4.62 -39.01 28.31
N ILE A 143 -5.44 -38.22 27.61
CA ILE A 143 -5.64 -36.80 27.95
C ILE A 143 -6.26 -36.64 29.34
N GLU A 144 -7.21 -37.49 29.75
CA GLU A 144 -7.81 -37.45 31.09
C GLU A 144 -6.78 -37.61 32.20
N LYS A 145 -5.70 -38.38 31.95
CA LYS A 145 -4.56 -38.53 32.87
C LYS A 145 -3.64 -37.29 32.88
N LEU A 146 -3.85 -36.32 31.99
CA LEU A 146 -3.10 -35.07 31.91
C LEU A 146 -3.88 -33.85 32.43
N ILE A 147 -5.21 -33.94 32.52
CA ILE A 147 -6.05 -32.84 33.00
C ILE A 147 -5.98 -32.74 34.54
N PRO A 148 -5.63 -31.57 35.11
CA PRO A 148 -5.56 -31.39 36.55
C PRO A 148 -6.92 -31.63 37.22
N ASN A 149 -6.96 -32.51 38.22
CA ASN A 149 -8.18 -32.97 38.91
C ASN A 149 -9.20 -33.73 38.04
N GLY A 150 -8.83 -34.13 36.82
CA GLY A 150 -9.71 -34.83 35.87
C GLY A 150 -10.85 -33.96 35.31
N PHE A 151 -11.75 -34.60 34.55
CA PHE A 151 -12.92 -33.92 33.98
C PHE A 151 -14.01 -33.66 35.02
N PRO A 152 -14.82 -32.59 34.86
CA PRO A 152 -16.04 -32.40 35.65
C PRO A 152 -16.95 -33.65 35.64
N ASN A 153 -17.48 -34.01 36.82
CA ASN A 153 -18.28 -35.22 37.02
C ASN A 153 -19.57 -35.28 36.18
N ASP A 154 -20.04 -34.15 35.65
CA ASP A 154 -21.22 -34.04 34.78
C ASP A 154 -20.94 -34.40 33.31
N LEU A 155 -19.67 -34.55 32.90
CA LEU A 155 -19.28 -35.00 31.56
C LEU A 155 -19.34 -36.54 31.46
N SER A 156 -20.55 -37.05 31.21
CA SER A 156 -20.87 -38.48 31.28
C SER A 156 -20.32 -39.39 30.17
N ASN A 157 -19.73 -38.84 29.10
CA ASN A 157 -19.20 -39.61 27.99
C ASN A 157 -18.07 -38.88 27.24
N ASP A 158 -17.36 -39.63 26.40
CA ASP A 158 -16.20 -39.17 25.63
C ASP A 158 -16.51 -38.02 24.67
N ALA A 159 -17.70 -37.98 24.08
CA ALA A 159 -18.10 -36.87 23.21
C ALA A 159 -18.18 -35.55 23.98
N LEU A 160 -18.79 -35.56 25.17
CA LEU A 160 -18.88 -34.38 26.04
C LEU A 160 -17.51 -33.97 26.61
N LYS A 161 -16.64 -34.95 26.94
CA LYS A 161 -15.25 -34.69 27.37
C LYS A 161 -14.42 -34.07 26.25
N ALA A 162 -14.50 -34.59 25.03
CA ALA A 162 -13.85 -33.98 23.86
C ALA A 162 -14.37 -32.56 23.62
N GLU A 163 -15.69 -32.38 23.63
CA GLU A 163 -16.32 -31.08 23.41
C GLU A 163 -15.91 -30.05 24.48
N TYR A 164 -15.72 -30.47 25.73
CA TYR A 164 -15.21 -29.61 26.81
C TYR A 164 -13.82 -29.04 26.48
N LEU A 165 -12.96 -29.82 25.82
CA LEU A 165 -11.62 -29.39 25.38
C LEU A 165 -11.62 -28.63 24.05
N GLY A 166 -12.78 -28.50 23.38
CA GLY A 166 -12.85 -27.96 22.01
C GLY A 166 -12.46 -28.99 20.93
N LEU A 167 -12.49 -30.28 21.26
CA LEU A 167 -12.24 -31.41 20.38
C LEU A 167 -13.54 -32.15 20.05
N GLN A 168 -13.47 -33.14 19.17
CA GLN A 168 -14.55 -34.10 18.90
C GLN A 168 -13.97 -35.46 18.53
N VAL A 169 -14.76 -36.52 18.74
CA VAL A 169 -14.42 -37.87 18.27
C VAL A 169 -15.05 -38.07 16.90
N LYS A 170 -14.23 -38.36 15.89
CA LYS A 170 -14.67 -38.63 14.52
C LYS A 170 -13.93 -39.86 14.00
N ASP A 171 -14.68 -40.85 13.50
CA ASP A 171 -14.12 -42.11 12.98
C ASP A 171 -13.15 -42.78 13.98
N ASP A 172 -13.54 -42.81 15.26
CA ASP A 172 -12.75 -43.29 16.41
C ASP A 172 -11.42 -42.56 16.66
N ALA A 173 -11.19 -41.42 16.02
CA ALA A 173 -10.03 -40.55 16.25
C ALA A 173 -10.43 -39.21 16.90
N LEU A 174 -9.52 -38.65 17.71
CA LEU A 174 -9.66 -37.30 18.22
C LEU A 174 -9.27 -36.28 17.14
N VAL A 175 -10.16 -35.34 16.88
CA VAL A 175 -9.92 -34.22 15.96
C VAL A 175 -10.40 -32.91 16.56
N ASN A 176 -9.92 -31.79 16.03
CA ASN A 176 -10.40 -30.47 16.45
C ASN A 176 -11.89 -30.30 16.13
N SER A 177 -12.65 -29.69 17.04
CA SER A 177 -14.06 -29.39 16.79
C SER A 177 -14.19 -28.23 15.79
N SER A 178 -15.11 -28.37 14.84
CA SER A 178 -15.48 -27.28 13.92
C SER A 178 -16.53 -26.34 14.52
N GLN A 179 -17.20 -26.73 15.61
CA GLN A 179 -18.36 -26.01 16.17
C GLN A 179 -18.05 -25.28 17.47
N LYS A 180 -17.14 -25.80 18.30
CA LYS A 180 -16.86 -25.25 19.63
C LYS A 180 -15.37 -25.12 19.85
N ARG A 181 -14.95 -23.97 20.37
CA ARG A 181 -13.59 -23.72 20.82
C ARG A 181 -13.62 -23.48 22.31
N ALA A 182 -12.85 -24.25 23.06
CA ALA A 182 -12.70 -24.08 24.49
C ALA A 182 -11.45 -23.26 24.79
N ALA A 183 -11.60 -22.26 25.66
CA ALA A 183 -10.50 -21.48 26.20
C ALA A 183 -10.67 -21.39 27.71
N HIS A 184 -9.65 -21.83 28.45
CA HIS A 184 -9.68 -21.84 29.92
C HIS A 184 -8.70 -20.81 30.47
N LEU A 185 -9.16 -19.95 31.38
CA LEU A 185 -8.30 -18.96 32.01
C LEU A 185 -7.33 -19.63 32.99
N ALA A 186 -6.04 -19.39 32.81
CA ALA A 186 -4.96 -19.84 33.69
C ALA A 186 -4.19 -18.64 34.23
N ARG A 187 -3.87 -18.68 35.53
CA ARG A 187 -3.14 -17.61 36.22
C ARG A 187 -2.19 -18.17 37.26
N PRO A 188 -1.01 -17.55 37.46
CA PRO A 188 -0.07 -17.93 38.52
C PRO A 188 -0.71 -18.07 39.91
N SER A 189 -1.64 -17.18 40.29
CA SER A 189 -2.30 -17.23 41.62
C SER A 189 -3.56 -18.08 41.69
N LYS A 190 -4.14 -18.47 40.56
CA LYS A 190 -5.42 -19.19 40.53
C LYS A 190 -5.57 -20.01 39.27
N ASN A 191 -5.81 -21.32 39.44
CA ASN A 191 -5.77 -22.31 38.35
C ASN A 191 -4.40 -22.29 37.67
N SER A 192 -3.35 -22.38 38.47
CA SER A 192 -1.96 -22.30 38.01
C SER A 192 -1.53 -23.56 37.26
N ILE A 193 -2.08 -24.72 37.62
CA ILE A 193 -1.76 -26.00 36.97
C ILE A 193 -2.46 -26.07 35.62
N ILE A 194 -1.66 -26.16 34.55
CA ILE A 194 -2.14 -26.33 33.17
C ILE A 194 -2.24 -27.82 32.83
N ILE A 195 -1.16 -28.58 33.11
CA ILE A 195 -1.07 -30.03 32.90
C ILE A 195 -0.45 -30.68 34.13
N GLU A 196 -0.92 -31.88 34.46
CA GLU A 196 -0.35 -32.73 35.51
C GLU A 196 -0.20 -34.17 34.98
N ASN A 197 1.00 -34.74 35.02
CA ASN A 197 1.20 -36.13 34.61
C ASN A 197 0.70 -37.10 35.69
N ASN A 198 -0.56 -37.54 35.58
CA ASN A 198 -1.14 -38.59 36.43
C ASN A 198 -1.01 -40.00 35.82
N THR A 199 -0.11 -40.20 34.86
CA THR A 199 0.18 -41.54 34.32
C THR A 199 1.13 -42.32 35.22
N SER A 200 1.38 -43.58 34.87
CA SER A 200 2.26 -44.48 35.60
C SER A 200 3.75 -44.35 35.27
N SER A 201 4.13 -43.46 34.33
CA SER A 201 5.51 -43.25 33.89
C SER A 201 5.78 -41.78 33.54
N GLY A 202 7.04 -41.42 33.36
CA GLY A 202 7.37 -40.13 32.74
C GLY A 202 6.86 -40.09 31.28
N ILE A 203 6.51 -38.90 30.82
CA ILE A 203 6.04 -38.67 29.44
C ILE A 203 6.97 -37.65 28.78
N ASN A 204 7.37 -37.94 27.54
CA ASN A 204 8.17 -37.02 26.75
C ASN A 204 7.27 -35.95 26.15
N ALA A 205 7.72 -34.70 26.22
CA ALA A 205 7.04 -33.57 25.62
C ALA A 205 8.07 -32.58 25.07
N PHE A 206 7.65 -31.73 24.14
CA PHE A 206 8.44 -30.61 23.66
C PHE A 206 7.85 -29.32 24.20
N LEU A 207 8.69 -28.52 24.86
CA LEU A 207 8.36 -27.18 25.31
C LEU A 207 8.68 -26.17 24.22
N TRP A 208 7.71 -25.31 23.93
CA TRP A 208 7.80 -24.26 22.93
C TRP A 208 7.47 -22.91 23.52
N ALA A 209 8.11 -21.87 22.99
CA ALA A 209 7.75 -20.47 23.19
C ALA A 209 7.70 -19.77 21.82
N PHE A 210 6.76 -18.84 21.65
CA PHE A 210 6.65 -18.05 20.42
C PHE A 210 6.35 -16.59 20.72
N ASP A 211 6.80 -15.70 19.83
CA ASP A 211 6.39 -14.29 19.87
C ASP A 211 4.95 -14.07 19.41
N HIS A 212 4.52 -12.81 19.48
CA HIS A 212 3.21 -12.36 19.01
C HIS A 212 2.92 -12.63 17.53
N ASN A 213 3.95 -12.76 16.69
CA ASN A 213 3.84 -13.14 15.28
C ASN A 213 3.92 -14.66 15.06
N GLY A 214 3.99 -15.46 16.12
CA GLY A 214 4.06 -16.92 16.04
C GLY A 214 5.42 -17.47 15.61
N ARG A 215 6.49 -16.67 15.66
CA ARG A 215 7.85 -17.14 15.41
C ARG A 215 8.44 -17.77 16.67
N PRO A 216 9.21 -18.85 16.52
CA PRO A 216 9.70 -19.58 17.67
C PRO A 216 10.81 -18.81 18.38
N ILE A 217 10.92 -19.07 19.67
CA ILE A 217 11.90 -18.50 20.60
C ILE A 217 12.36 -19.61 21.51
N ASP A 218 13.63 -19.59 21.87
CA ASP A 218 14.19 -20.47 22.90
C ASP A 218 13.47 -20.29 24.26
N PRO A 219 12.71 -21.30 24.74
CA PRO A 219 12.00 -21.22 26.01
C PRO A 219 12.94 -20.98 27.21
N GLY A 220 14.17 -21.50 27.14
CA GLY A 220 15.19 -21.29 28.18
C GLY A 220 15.65 -19.83 28.25
N ALA A 221 15.77 -19.16 27.09
CA ALA A 221 16.07 -17.73 27.05
C ALA A 221 14.94 -16.91 27.67
N VAL A 222 13.67 -17.24 27.39
CA VAL A 222 12.52 -16.56 28.01
C VAL A 222 12.51 -16.74 29.54
N ALA A 223 12.79 -17.95 30.02
CA ALA A 223 12.90 -18.24 31.44
C ALA A 223 14.02 -17.43 32.12
N SER A 224 15.17 -17.30 31.45
CA SER A 224 16.31 -16.49 31.87
C SER A 224 15.98 -14.99 31.92
N TRP A 225 15.32 -14.45 30.89
CA TRP A 225 14.90 -13.04 30.85
C TRP A 225 13.97 -12.70 32.00
N TYR A 226 12.93 -13.50 32.21
CA TYR A 226 11.96 -13.27 33.29
C TYR A 226 12.59 -13.39 34.68
N THR A 227 13.52 -14.32 34.87
CA THR A 227 14.30 -14.43 36.12
C THR A 227 15.16 -13.20 36.36
N TYR A 228 15.87 -12.72 35.33
CA TYR A 228 16.69 -11.51 35.44
C TYR A 228 15.83 -10.28 35.81
N LEU A 229 14.71 -10.08 35.14
CA LEU A 229 13.80 -8.96 35.44
C LEU A 229 13.31 -9.01 36.89
N ALA A 230 12.88 -10.17 37.37
CA ALA A 230 12.33 -10.31 38.71
C ALA A 230 13.40 -10.29 39.83
N ASN A 231 14.65 -10.65 39.54
CA ASN A 231 15.71 -10.72 40.54
C ASN A 231 16.65 -9.51 40.56
N GLU A 232 16.79 -8.81 39.44
CA GLU A 232 17.70 -7.66 39.31
C GLU A 232 16.97 -6.32 39.24
N HIS A 233 15.71 -6.31 38.76
CA HIS A 233 14.96 -5.08 38.53
C HIS A 233 13.74 -4.89 39.43
N TRP A 234 12.91 -5.91 39.69
CA TRP A 234 11.64 -5.71 40.42
C TRP A 234 11.33 -6.71 41.53
N GLU A 235 11.20 -6.22 42.76
CA GLU A 235 10.99 -7.06 43.95
C GLU A 235 9.60 -7.70 44.02
N ASN A 236 8.60 -7.09 43.37
CA ASN A 236 7.20 -7.52 43.42
C ASN A 236 6.69 -8.10 42.08
N LEU A 237 7.57 -8.49 41.17
CA LEU A 237 7.16 -9.11 39.90
C LEU A 237 6.74 -10.58 40.07
N TRP A 238 7.24 -11.29 41.09
CA TRP A 238 6.80 -12.64 41.43
C TRP A 238 5.40 -12.62 42.06
N GLU A 239 4.50 -13.48 41.57
CA GLU A 239 3.15 -13.62 42.12
C GLU A 239 3.19 -14.16 43.56
N ASP A 240 4.07 -15.12 43.85
CA ASP A 240 4.22 -15.72 45.17
C ASP A 240 5.68 -15.57 45.66
N PRO A 241 5.92 -14.85 46.77
CA PRO A 241 7.26 -14.66 47.31
C PRO A 241 7.90 -15.95 47.85
N SER A 242 7.14 -17.03 48.03
CA SER A 242 7.68 -18.33 48.45
C SER A 242 8.16 -19.21 47.28
N THR A 243 7.79 -18.88 46.04
CA THR A 243 8.10 -19.65 44.83
C THR A 243 8.65 -18.75 43.71
N GLN A 244 9.84 -18.17 43.95
CA GLN A 244 10.50 -17.19 43.08
C GLN A 244 11.44 -17.83 42.03
N ALA A 245 10.90 -18.62 41.12
CA ALA A 245 11.71 -19.25 40.07
C ALA A 245 10.89 -19.54 38.82
N THR A 246 11.45 -19.37 37.62
CA THR A 246 10.85 -19.87 36.37
C THR A 246 11.14 -21.37 36.19
N VAL A 247 12.28 -21.73 35.57
CA VAL A 247 12.86 -23.06 35.40
C VAL A 247 14.38 -22.90 35.24
N LEU A 248 15.18 -23.87 35.70
CA LEU A 248 16.64 -23.82 35.50
C LEU A 248 16.98 -24.06 34.02
N CYS A 249 18.08 -23.48 33.55
CA CYS A 249 18.52 -23.60 32.15
C CYS A 249 20.03 -23.86 32.08
N GLU A 250 20.44 -24.68 31.13
CA GLU A 250 21.84 -24.80 30.74
C GLU A 250 22.31 -23.53 30.00
N GLN A 251 23.61 -23.23 30.11
CA GLN A 251 24.18 -22.02 29.50
C GLN A 251 24.31 -22.17 28.00
N GLU A 252 23.80 -21.20 27.23
CA GLU A 252 24.00 -21.10 25.78
C GLU A 252 23.49 -19.76 25.27
N LYS A 253 24.03 -19.28 24.14
CA LYS A 253 23.44 -18.14 23.43
C LYS A 253 23.11 -18.55 22.01
N THR A 254 21.88 -18.31 21.62
CA THR A 254 21.35 -18.72 20.32
C THR A 254 21.02 -17.52 19.44
N ILE A 255 21.27 -17.67 18.15
CA ILE A 255 21.10 -16.65 17.12
C ILE A 255 20.27 -17.24 16.00
N HIS A 256 19.09 -16.67 15.77
CA HIS A 256 18.23 -17.04 14.65
C HIS A 256 18.33 -15.99 13.54
N ILE A 257 18.82 -16.40 12.37
CA ILE A 257 18.91 -15.54 11.19
C ILE A 257 17.64 -15.67 10.35
N VAL A 258 17.01 -14.53 10.07
CA VAL A 258 15.77 -14.44 9.28
C VAL A 258 15.92 -13.41 8.16
N ASN A 259 14.99 -13.43 7.22
CA ASN A 259 14.83 -12.32 6.26
C ASN A 259 14.09 -11.14 6.93
N ALA A 260 13.95 -10.00 6.23
CA ALA A 260 13.23 -8.83 6.74
C ALA A 260 11.75 -9.08 7.09
N HIS A 261 11.11 -10.07 6.47
CA HIS A 261 9.74 -10.49 6.74
C HIS A 261 9.62 -11.40 7.97
N GLU A 262 10.73 -11.62 8.70
CA GLU A 262 10.86 -12.63 9.77
C GLU A 262 10.57 -14.06 9.30
N GLY A 263 10.79 -14.32 8.01
CA GLY A 263 10.72 -15.63 7.40
C GLY A 263 12.11 -16.26 7.22
N PRO A 264 12.17 -17.45 6.61
CA PRO A 264 13.43 -18.13 6.33
C PRO A 264 14.33 -17.29 5.43
N ILE A 265 15.63 -17.27 5.75
CA ILE A 265 16.63 -16.59 4.93
C ILE A 265 16.94 -17.40 3.66
N ALA A 266 17.11 -16.70 2.54
CA ALA A 266 17.55 -17.28 1.28
C ALA A 266 19.00 -17.77 1.36
N GLU A 267 19.32 -18.89 0.69
CA GLU A 267 20.65 -19.49 0.74
C GLU A 267 21.76 -18.54 0.27
N ASP A 268 21.55 -17.82 -0.83
CA ASP A 268 22.53 -16.88 -1.38
C ASP A 268 22.91 -15.80 -0.36
N LEU A 269 21.92 -15.23 0.32
CA LEU A 269 22.13 -14.22 1.35
C LEU A 269 22.72 -14.82 2.64
N LYS A 270 22.29 -16.02 3.04
CA LYS A 270 22.87 -16.74 4.19
C LYS A 270 24.35 -17.03 3.96
N SER A 271 24.74 -17.42 2.75
CA SER A 271 26.13 -17.73 2.39
C SER A 271 27.07 -16.53 2.51
N ARG A 272 26.51 -15.31 2.54
CA ARG A 272 27.26 -14.07 2.76
C ARG A 272 27.58 -13.82 4.23
N LEU A 273 26.93 -14.47 5.19
CA LEU A 273 27.20 -14.26 6.61
C LEU A 273 28.55 -14.91 7.00
N ASP A 274 29.43 -14.16 7.65
CA ASP A 274 30.63 -14.73 8.29
C ASP A 274 30.21 -15.47 9.57
N THR A 275 30.39 -16.79 9.58
CA THR A 275 30.02 -17.65 10.70
C THR A 275 31.16 -17.94 11.67
N ASN A 276 32.29 -17.24 11.55
CA ASN A 276 33.42 -17.38 12.49
C ASN A 276 32.97 -17.15 13.95
N GLY A 277 33.20 -18.14 14.81
CA GLY A 277 32.81 -18.08 16.23
C GLY A 277 31.37 -18.54 16.51
N MET A 278 30.61 -18.90 15.48
CA MET A 278 29.27 -19.48 15.59
C MET A 278 29.29 -20.96 15.20
N THR A 279 28.48 -21.78 15.88
CA THR A 279 28.26 -23.19 15.52
C THR A 279 26.82 -23.37 15.06
N THR A 280 26.60 -23.89 13.86
CA THR A 280 25.24 -24.20 13.41
C THR A 280 24.63 -25.27 14.30
N VAL A 281 23.40 -25.04 14.77
CA VAL A 281 22.65 -26.07 15.52
C VAL A 281 22.36 -27.25 14.57
N PRO A 282 22.57 -28.51 14.98
CA PRO A 282 22.31 -29.67 14.13
C PRO A 282 20.92 -29.64 13.50
N ASP A 283 20.83 -30.01 12.22
CA ASP A 283 19.60 -30.04 11.42
C ASP A 283 18.89 -28.68 11.23
N SER A 284 19.47 -27.57 11.71
CA SER A 284 18.91 -26.24 11.51
C SER A 284 19.32 -25.61 10.18
N HIS A 285 18.39 -24.85 9.60
CA HIS A 285 18.63 -24.03 8.41
C HIS A 285 19.44 -22.76 8.70
N ALA A 286 19.15 -22.08 9.83
CA ALA A 286 19.59 -20.72 10.11
C ALA A 286 19.70 -20.39 11.60
N LEU A 287 19.80 -21.41 12.46
CA LEU A 287 20.03 -21.26 13.90
C LEU A 287 21.49 -21.57 14.24
N TYR A 288 22.10 -20.70 15.02
CA TYR A 288 23.48 -20.82 15.46
C TYR A 288 23.58 -20.69 16.97
N SER A 289 24.57 -21.36 17.57
CA SER A 289 24.93 -21.20 18.97
C SER A 289 26.34 -20.63 19.14
N THR A 290 26.54 -19.93 20.25
CA THR A 290 27.84 -19.45 20.70
C THR A 290 27.92 -19.43 22.22
N ASN A 291 29.14 -19.60 22.73
CA ASN A 291 29.47 -19.49 24.16
C ASN A 291 30.38 -18.29 24.46
N ALA A 292 30.67 -17.47 23.45
CA ALA A 292 31.53 -16.31 23.55
C ALA A 292 30.91 -15.09 22.83
N PRO A 293 31.33 -13.86 23.18
CA PRO A 293 31.00 -12.68 22.39
C PRO A 293 31.42 -12.87 20.93
N ILE A 294 30.61 -12.38 20.00
CA ILE A 294 30.88 -12.47 18.55
C ILE A 294 30.71 -11.13 17.86
N GLU A 295 31.38 -10.97 16.73
CA GLU A 295 31.25 -9.83 15.82
C GLU A 295 30.71 -10.33 14.49
N LEU A 296 29.53 -9.86 14.12
CA LEU A 296 28.89 -10.26 12.86
C LEU A 296 29.40 -9.43 11.70
N ALA A 297 29.75 -10.10 10.61
CA ALA A 297 30.23 -9.49 9.37
C ALA A 297 29.73 -10.30 8.16
N ILE A 298 30.00 -9.79 6.96
CA ILE A 298 29.78 -10.51 5.70
C ILE A 298 31.10 -10.93 5.06
N THR A 299 31.06 -12.06 4.36
CA THR A 299 32.14 -12.57 3.53
C THR A 299 32.32 -11.72 2.26
N THR A 300 33.41 -11.96 1.54
CA THR A 300 33.64 -11.34 0.23
C THR A 300 32.54 -11.78 -0.74
N ALA A 301 32.01 -10.84 -1.53
CA ALA A 301 30.95 -11.11 -2.48
C ALA A 301 31.35 -12.16 -3.55
N PRO A 302 30.46 -13.10 -3.91
CA PRO A 302 30.65 -13.99 -5.06
C PRO A 302 30.51 -13.23 -6.39
N SER A 303 30.76 -13.91 -7.51
CA SER A 303 30.56 -13.37 -8.86
C SER A 303 29.61 -14.30 -9.66
N PRO A 304 28.42 -13.83 -10.09
CA PRO A 304 27.84 -12.51 -9.81
C PRO A 304 27.48 -12.32 -8.32
N ASP A 305 27.39 -11.06 -7.89
CA ASP A 305 26.97 -10.73 -6.52
C ASP A 305 25.43 -10.65 -6.45
N ASN A 306 24.79 -11.72 -5.97
CA ASN A 306 23.33 -11.79 -5.80
C ASN A 306 22.80 -11.05 -4.56
N ALA A 307 23.68 -10.47 -3.72
CA ALA A 307 23.31 -9.68 -2.54
C ALA A 307 24.20 -8.43 -2.41
N PRO A 308 24.13 -7.49 -3.37
CA PRO A 308 25.06 -6.37 -3.48
C PRO A 308 24.85 -5.27 -2.43
N LEU A 309 23.67 -5.20 -1.80
CA LEU A 309 23.30 -4.19 -0.82
C LEU A 309 22.80 -4.85 0.48
N PRO A 310 23.65 -5.64 1.17
CA PRO A 310 23.25 -6.35 2.37
C PRO A 310 23.08 -5.41 3.56
N ARG A 311 22.04 -5.63 4.36
CA ARG A 311 21.74 -4.93 5.60
C ARG A 311 21.36 -5.91 6.70
N LEU A 312 21.76 -5.60 7.94
CA LEU A 312 21.47 -6.44 9.10
C LEU A 312 20.89 -5.62 10.24
N ALA A 313 19.90 -6.15 10.94
CA ALA A 313 19.30 -5.55 12.12
C ALA A 313 19.12 -6.57 13.24
N LEU A 314 19.33 -6.14 14.49
CA LEU A 314 18.89 -6.86 15.67
C LEU A 314 17.41 -6.56 15.94
N LEU A 315 16.56 -7.57 15.79
CA LEU A 315 15.13 -7.41 16.01
C LEU A 315 14.81 -7.38 17.52
N PRO A 316 13.81 -6.60 17.96
CA PRO A 316 12.82 -5.92 17.11
C PRO A 316 13.07 -4.43 16.84
N ASN A 317 14.02 -3.77 17.50
CA ASN A 317 14.09 -2.30 17.50
C ASN A 317 15.45 -1.69 17.11
N ALA A 318 16.47 -2.49 16.77
CA ALA A 318 17.71 -1.93 16.24
C ALA A 318 17.55 -1.61 14.75
N ASN A 319 18.11 -0.50 14.29
CA ASN A 319 18.04 -0.14 12.89
C ASN A 319 18.89 -1.08 12.02
N TYR A 320 18.49 -1.24 10.76
CA TYR A 320 19.34 -1.89 9.76
C TYR A 320 20.61 -1.07 9.56
N VAL A 321 21.74 -1.77 9.54
CA VAL A 321 23.06 -1.17 9.29
C VAL A 321 23.73 -1.84 8.09
N GLU A 322 24.57 -1.06 7.41
CA GLU A 322 25.43 -1.58 6.35
C GLU A 322 26.48 -2.53 6.92
N LEU A 323 26.61 -3.69 6.28
CA LEU A 323 27.71 -4.63 6.53
C LEU A 323 28.71 -4.51 5.39
N ASN A 324 30.00 -4.29 5.72
CA ASN A 324 31.07 -4.33 4.73
C ASN A 324 32.08 -5.45 5.01
N SER A 325 32.67 -5.97 3.93
CA SER A 325 33.66 -7.07 3.96
C SER A 325 34.96 -6.70 4.68
N THR A 326 35.19 -5.40 4.93
CA THR A 326 36.38 -4.87 5.61
C THR A 326 36.26 -4.83 7.15
N ARG A 327 35.24 -5.45 7.76
CA ARG A 327 34.98 -5.41 9.22
C ARG A 327 34.95 -4.00 9.81
N HIS A 328 34.62 -2.96 9.04
CA HIS A 328 34.70 -1.59 9.55
C HIS A 328 33.53 -1.22 10.48
N ASN A 329 32.44 -2.01 10.51
CA ASN A 329 31.29 -1.86 11.42
C ASN A 329 30.65 -3.23 11.75
N PRO A 330 31.32 -4.13 12.48
CA PRO A 330 30.67 -5.36 12.91
C PRO A 330 29.51 -5.04 13.86
N ILE A 331 28.44 -5.85 13.84
CA ILE A 331 27.46 -5.82 14.93
C ILE A 331 28.03 -6.68 16.07
N PRO A 332 28.49 -6.09 17.17
CA PRO A 332 28.92 -6.87 18.31
C PRO A 332 27.69 -7.54 18.94
N LEU A 333 27.81 -8.80 19.35
CA LEU A 333 26.82 -9.45 20.21
C LEU A 333 27.51 -9.97 21.47
N TRP A 334 26.95 -9.57 22.61
CA TRP A 334 27.42 -9.86 23.96
C TRP A 334 28.85 -9.37 24.25
N HIS A 335 29.36 -8.40 23.49
CA HIS A 335 30.62 -7.69 23.78
C HIS A 335 30.37 -6.59 24.81
N ASN A 336 30.30 -6.93 26.09
CA ASN A 336 30.45 -5.91 27.13
C ASN A 336 31.66 -6.22 28.00
N SER A 337 32.65 -5.32 27.94
CA SER A 337 33.86 -5.38 28.77
C SER A 337 33.67 -4.78 30.17
N SER A 338 32.50 -4.19 30.45
CA SER A 338 32.18 -3.51 31.72
C SER A 338 31.10 -4.18 32.58
N LEU A 339 30.40 -5.18 32.03
CA LEU A 339 29.44 -6.03 32.72
C LEU A 339 29.69 -7.46 32.24
N SER A 340 30.02 -8.39 33.13
CA SER A 340 29.85 -9.82 32.83
C SER A 340 28.43 -10.00 32.32
N ASP A 341 28.23 -10.59 31.14
CA ASP A 341 26.89 -10.79 30.59
C ASP A 341 26.03 -11.52 31.64
N PRO A 342 24.97 -10.89 32.17
CA PRO A 342 24.22 -11.48 33.27
C PRO A 342 23.23 -12.55 32.80
N LEU A 343 23.07 -12.74 31.49
CA LEU A 343 22.21 -13.77 30.93
C LEU A 343 23.05 -14.97 30.48
N ASP A 344 23.07 -15.99 31.34
CA ASP A 344 23.71 -17.29 31.08
C ASP A 344 23.04 -18.05 29.91
N ARG A 345 21.76 -17.79 29.67
CA ARG A 345 20.96 -18.28 28.54
C ARG A 345 20.28 -17.08 27.86
N ASP A 346 20.53 -16.86 26.57
CA ASP A 346 19.95 -15.75 25.80
C ASP A 346 19.65 -16.16 24.35
N PHE A 347 18.74 -15.41 23.72
CA PHE A 347 18.32 -15.61 22.34
C PHE A 347 18.18 -14.26 21.64
N VAL A 348 18.72 -14.16 20.42
CA VAL A 348 18.53 -12.99 19.56
C VAL A 348 18.07 -13.40 18.17
N ARG A 349 17.25 -12.56 17.55
CA ARG A 349 16.86 -12.69 16.16
C ARG A 349 17.48 -11.58 15.35
N LEU A 350 18.08 -11.95 14.22
CA LEU A 350 18.74 -11.02 13.32
C LEU A 350 18.10 -11.09 11.94
N ALA A 351 17.64 -9.95 11.44
CA ALA A 351 17.13 -9.85 10.09
C ALA A 351 18.24 -9.43 9.14
N LEU A 352 18.51 -10.25 8.13
CA LEU A 352 19.43 -9.97 7.04
C LEU A 352 18.63 -9.79 5.74
N VAL A 353 18.90 -8.72 5.02
CA VAL A 353 18.19 -8.37 3.78
C VAL A 353 19.17 -7.86 2.74
N ASP A 354 18.92 -8.18 1.47
CA ASP A 354 19.52 -7.46 0.35
C ASP A 354 18.50 -6.48 -0.22
N LEU A 355 18.85 -5.20 -0.25
CA LEU A 355 17.91 -4.15 -0.66
C LEU A 355 17.52 -4.25 -2.14
N GLU A 356 18.42 -4.74 -3.00
CA GLU A 356 18.15 -4.94 -4.43
C GLU A 356 17.06 -6.01 -4.62
N GLN A 357 17.26 -7.20 -4.08
CA GLN A 357 16.27 -8.28 -4.12
C GLN A 357 14.96 -7.91 -3.38
N GLN A 358 15.05 -7.13 -2.30
CA GLN A 358 13.89 -6.71 -1.52
C GLN A 358 12.97 -5.77 -2.30
N LEU A 359 13.55 -4.78 -3.01
CA LEU A 359 12.79 -3.72 -3.68
C LEU A 359 12.49 -4.00 -5.16
N VAL A 360 13.32 -4.79 -5.83
CA VAL A 360 13.21 -5.12 -7.27
C VAL A 360 12.60 -6.50 -7.49
N GLY A 361 12.75 -7.42 -6.54
CA GLY A 361 12.27 -8.80 -6.66
C GLY A 361 13.12 -9.71 -7.57
N LEU A 362 14.19 -9.18 -8.15
CA LEU A 362 15.18 -9.91 -8.96
C LEU A 362 16.54 -9.91 -8.25
N ASP A 363 17.33 -10.95 -8.45
CA ASP A 363 18.75 -10.99 -8.08
C ASP A 363 19.63 -10.90 -9.35
N ARG A 364 20.95 -10.84 -9.16
CA ARG A 364 21.92 -10.72 -10.26
C ARG A 364 22.22 -12.03 -10.99
N SER A 365 21.49 -13.12 -10.74
CA SER A 365 21.44 -14.25 -11.67
C SER A 365 20.60 -13.93 -12.90
N ASN A 366 19.72 -12.93 -12.80
CA ASN A 366 19.03 -12.36 -13.94
C ASN A 366 19.97 -11.42 -14.71
N ALA A 367 20.18 -11.70 -16.00
CA ALA A 367 21.10 -10.94 -16.86
C ALA A 367 20.78 -9.42 -16.94
N LEU A 368 19.50 -9.03 -16.85
CA LEU A 368 19.12 -7.61 -16.86
C LEU A 368 19.54 -6.89 -15.58
N GLN A 369 19.45 -7.60 -14.45
CA GLN A 369 19.79 -7.06 -13.13
C GLN A 369 21.31 -7.14 -12.87
N GLU A 370 22.00 -8.12 -13.46
CA GLU A 370 23.47 -8.20 -13.44
C GLU A 370 24.12 -7.03 -14.19
N SER A 371 23.54 -6.65 -15.35
CA SER A 371 24.11 -5.63 -16.22
C SER A 371 23.89 -4.21 -15.68
N ALA A 372 24.99 -3.48 -15.45
CA ALA A 372 24.94 -2.11 -14.92
C ALA A 372 24.19 -1.12 -15.83
N SER A 373 24.04 -1.40 -17.12
CA SER A 373 23.33 -0.56 -18.09
C SER A 373 21.83 -0.82 -18.14
N THR A 374 21.33 -1.95 -17.65
CA THR A 374 19.89 -2.27 -17.66
C THR A 374 19.29 -2.42 -16.27
N ARG A 375 20.11 -2.67 -15.24
CA ARG A 375 19.62 -2.95 -13.89
C ARG A 375 18.72 -1.83 -13.35
N ILE A 376 17.72 -2.28 -12.62
CA ILE A 376 16.85 -1.43 -11.82
C ILE A 376 17.67 -1.03 -10.59
N GLU A 377 17.81 0.28 -10.39
CA GLU A 377 18.70 0.83 -9.36
C GLU A 377 17.97 1.03 -8.05
N VAL A 378 18.59 0.60 -6.95
CA VAL A 378 18.13 0.84 -5.59
C VAL A 378 19.05 1.88 -4.94
N ARG A 379 18.47 2.99 -4.49
CA ARG A 379 19.22 4.16 -4.01
C ARG A 379 18.62 4.72 -2.72
N GLN A 380 19.42 5.44 -1.94
CA GLN A 380 18.96 6.09 -0.71
C GLN A 380 17.96 7.21 -1.04
N ASN A 381 16.80 7.18 -0.40
CA ASN A 381 15.83 8.28 -0.37
C ASN A 381 15.96 9.00 0.96
N THR A 382 16.38 10.26 0.91
CA THR A 382 16.65 11.07 2.11
C THR A 382 15.42 11.80 2.63
N LYS A 383 14.26 11.65 1.96
CA LYS A 383 13.01 12.29 2.38
C LYS A 383 12.57 11.77 3.76
N ALA A 384 12.39 12.69 4.70
CA ALA A 384 11.95 12.37 6.06
C ALA A 384 10.55 11.73 6.08
N GLU A 385 9.59 12.39 5.41
CA GLU A 385 8.22 11.89 5.22
C GLU A 385 8.00 11.67 3.72
N PRO A 386 8.26 10.46 3.20
CA PRO A 386 8.22 10.20 1.76
C PRO A 386 6.79 9.98 1.24
N PHE A 387 5.84 9.60 2.09
CA PHE A 387 4.51 9.23 1.64
C PHE A 387 3.60 10.46 1.53
N LEU A 388 2.90 10.55 0.40
CA LEU A 388 1.89 11.57 0.12
C LEU A 388 0.53 10.85 0.09
N HIS A 389 -0.37 11.25 0.98
CA HIS A 389 -1.60 10.55 1.31
C HIS A 389 -2.82 11.03 0.52
N THR A 390 -2.71 12.16 -0.18
CA THR A 390 -3.82 12.73 -0.96
C THR A 390 -3.38 13.26 -2.32
N ALA A 391 -4.33 13.40 -3.24
CA ALA A 391 -4.09 14.06 -4.53
C ALA A 391 -3.54 15.49 -4.38
N ASP A 392 -4.00 16.26 -3.38
CA ASP A 392 -3.50 17.61 -3.12
C ASP A 392 -2.07 17.61 -2.53
N GLU A 393 -1.71 16.63 -1.71
CA GLU A 393 -0.31 16.47 -1.26
C GLU A 393 0.63 16.12 -2.42
N VAL A 394 0.18 15.28 -3.36
CA VAL A 394 0.91 14.99 -4.61
C VAL A 394 1.06 16.25 -5.46
N ALA A 395 -0.02 17.00 -5.66
CA ALA A 395 0.01 18.26 -6.40
C ALA A 395 0.97 19.27 -5.74
N GLN A 396 0.93 19.40 -4.41
CA GLN A 396 1.83 20.29 -3.67
C GLN A 396 3.30 19.90 -3.84
N ALA A 397 3.62 18.61 -3.75
CA ALA A 397 4.98 18.13 -3.94
C ALA A 397 5.49 18.37 -5.37
N ILE A 398 4.63 18.18 -6.39
CA ILE A 398 4.96 18.47 -7.79
C ILE A 398 5.17 19.97 -8.02
N ILE A 399 4.23 20.80 -7.56
CA ILE A 399 4.28 22.26 -7.70
C ILE A 399 5.55 22.85 -7.05
N THR A 400 6.02 22.26 -5.95
CA THR A 400 7.26 22.67 -5.28
C THR A 400 8.48 22.57 -6.21
N ASN A 401 8.51 21.64 -7.16
CA ASN A 401 9.61 21.55 -8.14
C ASN A 401 9.71 22.79 -9.03
N PHE A 402 8.60 23.48 -9.29
CA PHE A 402 8.53 24.66 -10.17
C PHE A 402 8.61 25.98 -9.41
N SER A 403 8.87 25.95 -8.10
CA SER A 403 8.84 27.14 -7.25
C SER A 403 10.16 27.93 -7.23
N ASP A 404 11.21 27.37 -7.82
CA ASP A 404 12.51 28.01 -8.05
C ASP A 404 12.76 28.17 -9.55
N ASP A 405 13.67 29.06 -9.94
CA ASP A 405 14.00 29.30 -11.37
C ASP A 405 14.77 28.13 -12.02
N ASN A 406 14.88 26.97 -11.34
CA ASN A 406 15.67 25.84 -11.79
C ASN A 406 14.84 24.96 -12.76
N PRO A 407 15.49 24.34 -13.78
CA PRO A 407 14.77 23.53 -14.76
C PRO A 407 14.07 22.32 -14.14
N SER A 408 12.77 22.21 -14.40
CA SER A 408 11.94 21.10 -13.94
C SER A 408 11.27 20.36 -15.09
N THR A 409 11.07 19.05 -14.89
CA THR A 409 10.33 18.20 -15.83
C THR A 409 9.13 17.57 -15.15
N PHE A 410 7.97 17.58 -15.79
CA PHE A 410 6.73 16.97 -15.29
C PHE A 410 6.05 16.14 -16.39
N VAL A 411 5.83 14.86 -16.12
CA VAL A 411 4.98 13.99 -16.92
C VAL A 411 3.64 13.79 -16.20
N THR A 412 2.55 13.94 -16.95
CA THR A 412 1.19 13.68 -16.47
C THR A 412 0.30 13.29 -17.66
N PRO A 413 -0.77 12.50 -17.49
CA PRO A 413 -1.64 12.13 -18.60
C PRO A 413 -2.28 13.36 -19.26
N THR A 414 -2.83 14.27 -18.45
CA THR A 414 -3.56 15.47 -18.88
C THR A 414 -3.30 16.62 -17.91
N LEU A 415 -3.42 17.86 -18.40
CA LEU A 415 -3.13 19.07 -17.62
C LEU A 415 -4.17 20.18 -17.85
N ASP A 416 -4.69 20.74 -16.76
CA ASP A 416 -5.37 22.03 -16.74
C ASP A 416 -4.39 23.14 -16.29
N LEU A 417 -4.44 24.32 -16.92
CA LEU A 417 -3.49 25.41 -16.64
C LEU A 417 -3.66 26.01 -15.25
N ASP A 418 -4.86 25.96 -14.68
CA ASP A 418 -5.17 26.37 -13.32
C ASP A 418 -4.95 25.23 -12.30
N TRP A 419 -4.40 24.09 -12.70
CA TRP A 419 -4.10 23.00 -11.77
C TRP A 419 -3.00 23.39 -10.76
N GLY A 420 -3.27 23.10 -9.49
CA GLY A 420 -2.35 23.26 -8.37
C GLY A 420 -2.99 22.74 -7.08
N PRO A 421 -2.27 22.66 -5.96
CA PRO A 421 -2.84 22.25 -4.68
C PRO A 421 -3.81 23.30 -4.13
N LEU A 422 -4.79 22.85 -3.35
CA LEU A 422 -5.56 23.71 -2.48
C LEU A 422 -5.16 23.50 -1.01
N PRO A 423 -4.96 24.59 -0.24
CA PRO A 423 -4.67 24.46 1.18
C PRO A 423 -5.87 23.88 1.92
N GLN A 424 -5.61 23.10 2.98
CA GLN A 424 -6.66 22.67 3.88
C GLN A 424 -7.37 23.89 4.49
N VAL A 425 -8.71 23.82 4.54
CA VAL A 425 -9.58 24.93 4.91
C VAL A 425 -10.23 24.66 6.28
N ASP A 426 -10.26 25.67 7.15
CA ASP A 426 -11.08 25.70 8.38
C ASP A 426 -12.57 25.78 8.01
N LEU A 427 -13.36 24.79 8.40
CA LEU A 427 -14.79 24.69 8.10
C LEU A 427 -15.68 25.21 9.23
N GLY A 428 -15.07 25.86 10.23
CA GLY A 428 -15.74 26.39 11.40
C GLY A 428 -16.03 25.30 12.44
N SER A 429 -16.11 25.70 13.71
CA SER A 429 -16.34 24.80 14.84
C SER A 429 -17.73 24.95 15.45
N GLN A 430 -18.69 25.54 14.73
CA GLN A 430 -20.05 25.73 15.20
C GLN A 430 -20.93 24.53 14.83
N SER A 431 -21.93 24.24 15.66
CA SER A 431 -22.91 23.19 15.38
C SER A 431 -23.76 23.55 14.17
N LEU A 432 -24.09 22.53 13.36
CA LEU A 432 -24.85 22.71 12.13
C LEU A 432 -26.35 22.81 12.41
N SER A 433 -27.07 23.55 11.56
CA SER A 433 -28.53 23.66 11.64
C SER A 433 -29.22 22.34 11.26
N GLU A 434 -30.31 22.02 11.95
CA GLU A 434 -31.16 20.86 11.63
C GLU A 434 -32.02 21.07 10.37
N ASN A 435 -32.15 22.31 9.89
CA ASN A 435 -32.93 22.68 8.71
C ASN A 435 -32.05 23.34 7.66
N ILE A 436 -32.45 23.25 6.39
CA ILE A 436 -31.76 23.91 5.29
C ILE A 436 -32.78 24.58 4.37
N ASN A 437 -32.58 25.88 4.14
CA ASN A 437 -33.39 26.69 3.23
C ASN A 437 -32.54 27.10 2.04
N PHE A 438 -33.10 27.01 0.83
CA PHE A 438 -32.39 27.41 -0.38
C PHE A 438 -33.35 27.86 -1.48
N GLU A 439 -32.83 28.70 -2.37
CA GLU A 439 -33.47 29.06 -3.63
C GLU A 439 -32.63 28.57 -4.82
N VAL A 440 -33.28 28.18 -5.93
CA VAL A 440 -32.58 27.77 -7.16
C VAL A 440 -32.88 28.76 -8.28
N LYS A 441 -31.83 29.36 -8.86
CA LYS A 441 -31.92 30.32 -9.97
C LYS A 441 -31.18 29.80 -11.20
N ALA A 442 -31.70 30.16 -12.38
CA ALA A 442 -30.99 29.92 -13.64
C ALA A 442 -29.76 30.84 -13.74
N ILE A 443 -28.69 30.31 -14.33
CA ILE A 443 -27.52 31.09 -14.70
C ILE A 443 -27.70 31.54 -16.16
N SER A 444 -27.51 32.83 -16.42
CA SER A 444 -27.68 33.40 -17.76
C SER A 444 -26.64 32.83 -18.73
N GLY A 445 -27.10 32.34 -19.89
CA GLY A 445 -26.26 31.72 -20.90
C GLY A 445 -25.89 30.25 -20.65
N GLU A 446 -26.35 29.64 -19.56
CA GLU A 446 -26.10 28.22 -19.26
C GLU A 446 -27.33 27.35 -19.61
N GLY A 447 -27.10 26.34 -20.44
CA GLY A 447 -28.13 25.42 -20.94
C GLY A 447 -28.75 25.82 -22.27
N GLU A 448 -29.19 24.81 -23.02
CA GLU A 448 -29.81 24.98 -24.33
C GLU A 448 -30.99 24.01 -24.51
N THR A 449 -31.87 24.34 -25.44
CA THR A 449 -32.94 23.43 -25.85
C THR A 449 -32.42 22.51 -26.95
N SER A 450 -32.66 21.21 -26.81
CA SER A 450 -32.33 20.22 -27.83
C SER A 450 -32.96 20.58 -29.18
N ALA A 451 -32.41 20.05 -30.28
CA ALA A 451 -32.89 20.33 -31.64
C ALA A 451 -34.39 20.04 -31.85
N ASN A 452 -34.98 19.17 -31.03
CA ASN A 452 -36.40 18.81 -31.09
C ASN A 452 -37.30 19.72 -30.21
N GLY A 453 -36.74 20.66 -29.46
CA GLY A 453 -37.48 21.67 -28.70
C GLY A 453 -37.93 21.25 -27.30
N ASP A 454 -37.88 19.96 -26.96
CA ASP A 454 -38.57 19.43 -25.78
C ASP A 454 -37.66 19.17 -24.56
N THR A 455 -36.34 19.08 -24.76
CA THR A 455 -35.38 18.71 -23.71
C THR A 455 -34.40 19.85 -23.48
N VAL A 456 -34.20 20.24 -22.22
CA VAL A 456 -33.10 21.09 -21.79
C VAL A 456 -31.86 20.24 -21.58
N ILE A 457 -30.77 20.62 -22.21
CA ILE A 457 -29.46 19.97 -22.08
C ILE A 457 -28.41 20.96 -21.59
N ASN A 458 -27.34 20.45 -20.96
CA ASN A 458 -26.17 21.25 -20.54
C ASN A 458 -26.49 22.45 -19.63
N GLN A 459 -27.58 22.38 -18.83
CA GLN A 459 -27.98 23.49 -17.95
C GLN A 459 -27.22 23.46 -16.62
N SER A 460 -26.64 24.60 -16.25
CA SER A 460 -26.12 24.87 -14.90
C SER A 460 -27.03 25.86 -14.17
N VAL A 461 -27.17 25.69 -12.85
CA VAL A 461 -27.97 26.56 -11.98
C VAL A 461 -27.20 26.94 -10.73
N VAL A 462 -27.61 28.01 -10.06
CA VAL A 462 -27.07 28.39 -8.76
C VAL A 462 -28.10 28.10 -7.66
N PHE A 463 -27.66 27.40 -6.63
CA PHE A 463 -28.34 27.27 -5.36
C PHE A 463 -27.86 28.38 -4.44
N ILE A 464 -28.80 29.11 -3.87
CA ILE A 464 -28.56 30.25 -2.99
C ILE A 464 -29.04 29.86 -1.61
N PHE A 465 -28.12 29.83 -0.66
CA PHE A 465 -28.39 29.69 0.76
C PHE A 465 -28.25 31.08 1.36
N ASP A 466 -29.33 31.60 1.94
CA ASP A 466 -29.39 32.94 2.52
C ASP A 466 -30.15 32.86 3.84
N ASP A 467 -29.44 32.46 4.88
CA ASP A 467 -29.99 32.26 6.21
C ASP A 467 -28.96 32.70 7.25
N VAL A 468 -29.28 33.77 7.99
CA VAL A 468 -28.40 34.36 9.01
C VAL A 468 -28.05 33.39 10.14
N GLU A 469 -28.75 32.27 10.26
CA GLU A 469 -28.45 31.20 11.22
C GLU A 469 -27.43 30.18 10.70
N LEU A 470 -27.04 30.21 9.43
CA LEU A 470 -25.99 29.33 8.90
C LEU A 470 -24.62 29.75 9.46
N PRO A 471 -23.87 28.83 10.10
CA PRO A 471 -22.57 29.18 10.64
C PRO A 471 -21.56 29.52 9.53
N GLU A 472 -20.81 30.60 9.73
CA GLU A 472 -19.70 30.99 8.86
C GLU A 472 -18.70 29.83 8.69
N ASN A 473 -18.09 29.75 7.49
CA ASN A 473 -17.17 28.71 7.05
C ASN A 473 -17.76 27.31 6.84
N THR A 474 -19.04 27.09 7.15
CA THR A 474 -19.71 25.81 6.83
C THR A 474 -19.59 25.52 5.34
N TRP A 475 -19.12 24.32 5.00
CA TRP A 475 -19.06 23.85 3.63
C TRP A 475 -20.37 23.17 3.24
N ILE A 476 -20.95 23.57 2.11
CA ILE A 476 -22.19 23.06 1.57
C ILE A 476 -21.91 22.35 0.25
N ARG A 477 -22.37 21.10 0.13
CA ARG A 477 -22.26 20.29 -1.08
C ARG A 477 -23.62 19.86 -1.56
N VAL A 478 -23.92 20.08 -2.83
CA VAL A 478 -25.21 19.76 -3.45
C VAL A 478 -25.00 18.74 -4.57
N TRP A 479 -25.66 17.60 -4.50
CA TRP A 479 -25.66 16.56 -5.54
C TRP A 479 -27.05 16.41 -6.17
N PRO A 480 -27.27 16.93 -7.39
CA PRO A 480 -28.49 16.67 -8.15
C PRO A 480 -28.63 15.18 -8.49
N LYS A 481 -29.87 14.67 -8.48
CA LYS A 481 -30.22 13.30 -8.86
C LYS A 481 -30.61 13.24 -10.33
N GLY A 482 -29.91 12.40 -11.10
CA GLY A 482 -30.30 11.96 -12.43
C GLY A 482 -31.06 10.64 -12.39
N LEU A 483 -31.71 10.29 -13.51
CA LEU A 483 -32.38 9.01 -13.71
C LEU A 483 -31.73 8.30 -14.90
N ASP A 484 -31.21 7.09 -14.68
CA ASP A 484 -30.80 6.21 -15.77
C ASP A 484 -32.06 5.61 -16.41
N SER A 485 -32.36 6.03 -17.64
CA SER A 485 -33.55 5.59 -18.38
C SER A 485 -33.52 4.11 -18.78
N GLN A 486 -32.35 3.47 -18.81
CA GLN A 486 -32.23 2.04 -19.13
C GLN A 486 -32.49 1.16 -17.90
N THR A 487 -31.99 1.57 -16.74
CA THR A 487 -32.11 0.77 -15.50
C THR A 487 -33.24 1.22 -14.57
N GLY A 488 -33.78 2.42 -14.80
CA GLY A 488 -34.77 3.07 -13.94
C GLY A 488 -34.22 3.50 -12.57
N ARG A 489 -32.89 3.52 -12.39
CA ARG A 489 -32.25 3.85 -11.11
C ARG A 489 -31.82 5.30 -11.07
N HIS A 490 -31.97 5.93 -9.90
CA HIS A 490 -31.41 7.26 -9.66
C HIS A 490 -29.89 7.15 -9.46
N PHE A 491 -29.17 8.16 -9.93
CA PHE A 491 -27.75 8.35 -9.67
C PHE A 491 -27.47 9.80 -9.27
N LEU A 492 -26.37 10.03 -8.55
CA LEU A 492 -25.94 11.38 -8.18
C LEU A 492 -24.97 11.92 -9.22
N LEU A 493 -25.20 13.14 -9.69
CA LEU A 493 -24.24 13.90 -10.48
C LEU A 493 -23.08 14.35 -9.57
N ASP A 494 -22.02 14.90 -10.16
CA ASP A 494 -20.85 15.41 -9.41
C ASP A 494 -21.22 16.63 -8.55
N GLY A 495 -22.22 17.40 -8.99
CA GLY A 495 -22.81 18.47 -8.19
C GLY A 495 -21.96 19.74 -8.13
N GLY A 496 -22.11 20.47 -7.02
CA GLY A 496 -21.44 21.75 -6.77
C GLY A 496 -21.15 21.93 -5.29
N ALA A 497 -20.17 22.76 -4.97
CA ALA A 497 -19.79 23.09 -3.60
C ALA A 497 -19.81 24.62 -3.38
N GLY A 498 -19.95 25.03 -2.13
CA GLY A 498 -19.83 26.42 -1.72
C GLY A 498 -19.60 26.55 -0.22
N ARG A 499 -19.10 27.70 0.23
CA ARG A 499 -18.84 27.95 1.65
C ARG A 499 -19.63 29.15 2.15
N VAL A 500 -20.18 29.03 3.36
CA VAL A 500 -20.95 30.08 4.03
C VAL A 500 -20.03 31.23 4.43
N ASN A 501 -20.38 32.44 4.03
CA ASN A 501 -19.65 33.66 4.38
C ASN A 501 -20.08 34.22 5.75
N SER A 502 -19.49 35.35 6.15
CA SER A 502 -19.78 36.03 7.42
C SER A 502 -21.22 36.55 7.55
N ASN A 503 -22.00 36.58 6.46
CA ASN A 503 -23.39 37.01 6.44
C ASN A 503 -24.38 35.83 6.48
N GLY A 504 -23.92 34.59 6.59
CA GLY A 504 -24.78 33.40 6.51
C GLY A 504 -25.20 33.04 5.07
N GLN A 505 -24.44 33.46 4.07
CA GLN A 505 -24.75 33.26 2.66
C GLN A 505 -23.78 32.32 1.97
N ALA A 506 -24.29 31.44 1.09
CA ALA A 506 -23.49 30.61 0.21
C ALA A 506 -24.12 30.47 -1.18
N TRP A 507 -23.26 30.36 -2.19
CA TRP A 507 -23.67 30.09 -3.57
C TRP A 507 -23.04 28.80 -4.04
N VAL A 508 -23.87 27.89 -4.57
CA VAL A 508 -23.42 26.59 -5.06
C VAL A 508 -23.87 26.42 -6.50
N VAL A 509 -22.92 26.39 -7.43
CA VAL A 509 -23.22 26.17 -8.86
C VAL A 509 -23.25 24.68 -9.14
N VAL A 510 -24.36 24.18 -9.68
CA VAL A 510 -24.53 22.75 -9.99
C VAL A 510 -24.97 22.53 -11.44
N PRO A 511 -24.44 21.49 -12.12
CA PRO A 511 -25.02 21.01 -13.35
C PRO A 511 -26.32 20.25 -13.07
N LEU A 512 -27.32 20.40 -13.93
CA LEU A 512 -28.55 19.64 -13.89
C LEU A 512 -28.51 18.49 -14.91
N PRO A 513 -29.11 17.32 -14.61
CA PRO A 513 -29.31 16.30 -15.63
C PRO A 513 -30.17 16.83 -16.78
N ASP A 514 -29.93 16.33 -17.99
CA ASP A 514 -30.77 16.61 -19.14
C ASP A 514 -32.23 16.20 -18.86
N GLY A 515 -33.19 17.02 -19.28
CA GLY A 515 -34.61 16.74 -19.04
C GLY A 515 -35.57 17.81 -19.52
N THR A 516 -36.87 17.56 -19.41
CA THR A 516 -37.92 18.48 -19.88
C THR A 516 -38.17 19.63 -18.88
N PHE A 517 -38.75 20.73 -19.37
CA PHE A 517 -39.22 21.83 -18.51
C PHE A 517 -40.42 21.42 -17.65
N GLU A 518 -41.38 20.72 -18.24
CA GLU A 518 -42.58 20.24 -17.55
C GLU A 518 -42.45 18.75 -17.22
N SER A 519 -41.82 18.47 -16.08
CA SER A 519 -41.83 17.14 -15.46
C SER A 519 -43.01 17.03 -14.51
N LEU A 520 -43.72 15.89 -14.51
CA LEU A 520 -44.78 15.58 -13.54
C LEU A 520 -44.27 15.52 -12.08
N ALA A 521 -42.96 15.39 -11.88
CA ALA A 521 -42.30 15.36 -10.56
C ALA A 521 -41.16 16.39 -10.47
N PRO A 522 -41.02 17.10 -9.34
CA PRO A 522 -39.92 18.04 -9.13
C PRO A 522 -38.56 17.32 -9.12
N MET A 523 -37.53 18.05 -9.53
CA MET A 523 -36.15 17.58 -9.44
C MET A 523 -35.78 17.33 -7.97
N ALA A 524 -34.78 16.48 -7.76
CA ALA A 524 -34.28 16.17 -6.43
C ALA A 524 -32.77 16.35 -6.36
N CYS A 525 -32.30 16.74 -5.19
CA CYS A 525 -30.89 16.73 -4.84
C CYS A 525 -30.70 16.20 -3.42
N ASN A 526 -29.47 15.87 -3.10
CA ASN A 526 -29.03 15.66 -1.73
C ASN A 526 -28.08 16.79 -1.36
N ILE A 527 -28.13 17.25 -0.11
CA ILE A 527 -27.28 18.34 0.38
C ILE A 527 -26.53 17.86 1.62
N ALA A 528 -25.22 18.09 1.68
CA ALA A 528 -24.43 17.94 2.90
C ALA A 528 -23.96 19.31 3.39
N MET A 529 -24.04 19.53 4.70
CA MET A 529 -23.35 20.61 5.41
C MET A 529 -22.24 19.98 6.25
N VAL A 530 -21.06 20.58 6.24
CA VAL A 530 -19.88 20.07 6.95
C VAL A 530 -19.18 21.21 7.66
N SER A 531 -18.86 21.00 8.94
CA SER A 531 -17.98 21.81 9.76
C SER A 531 -16.84 20.94 10.33
N ASP A 532 -15.89 21.52 11.06
CA ASP A 532 -14.77 20.76 11.64
C ASP A 532 -15.19 19.79 12.75
N ILE A 533 -16.40 19.97 13.30
CA ILE A 533 -16.89 19.17 14.43
C ILE A 533 -18.14 18.33 14.11
N ASP A 534 -18.83 18.63 13.01
CA ASP A 534 -20.14 18.03 12.71
C ASP A 534 -20.40 17.95 11.19
N SER A 535 -21.30 17.06 10.80
CA SER A 535 -21.79 16.95 9.42
C SER A 535 -23.28 16.61 9.41
N GLN A 536 -24.07 17.37 8.65
CA GLN A 536 -25.52 17.18 8.52
C GLN A 536 -25.88 16.87 7.07
N TYR A 537 -26.75 15.88 6.87
CA TYR A 537 -27.11 15.41 5.54
C TYR A 537 -28.62 15.45 5.30
N PHE A 538 -29.01 16.08 4.18
CA PHE A 538 -30.38 16.30 3.75
C PHE A 538 -30.64 15.54 2.46
N GLU A 539 -31.37 14.44 2.55
CA GLU A 539 -31.76 13.66 1.39
C GLU A 539 -32.99 14.24 0.69
N GLU A 540 -33.12 13.97 -0.61
CA GLU A 540 -34.40 14.13 -1.35
C GLU A 540 -34.95 15.57 -1.39
N GLN A 541 -34.08 16.58 -1.28
CA GLN A 541 -34.48 17.98 -1.33
C GLN A 541 -35.04 18.31 -2.73
N ARG A 542 -36.31 18.75 -2.77
CA ARG A 542 -37.06 18.95 -4.01
C ARG A 542 -37.03 20.39 -4.47
N PHE A 543 -36.88 20.58 -5.78
CA PHE A 543 -36.93 21.90 -6.40
C PHE A 543 -37.48 21.82 -7.83
N SER A 544 -37.97 22.95 -8.33
CA SER A 544 -38.42 23.08 -9.72
C SER A 544 -37.26 23.48 -10.61
N ARG A 545 -37.16 22.88 -11.82
CA ARG A 545 -36.17 23.28 -12.83
C ARG A 545 -36.39 24.76 -13.18
N PRO A 546 -35.39 25.64 -13.00
CA PRO A 546 -35.50 27.04 -13.45
C PRO A 546 -35.60 27.14 -14.97
N ALA A 547 -36.39 28.10 -15.47
CA ALA A 547 -36.45 28.40 -16.90
C ALA A 547 -35.10 28.90 -17.42
N LEU A 548 -34.74 28.56 -18.66
CA LEU A 548 -33.52 29.04 -19.29
C LEU A 548 -33.56 30.57 -19.42
N ILE A 549 -32.43 31.22 -19.14
CA ILE A 549 -32.26 32.67 -19.33
C ILE A 549 -31.22 32.87 -20.44
N SER A 550 -31.63 33.51 -21.54
CA SER A 550 -30.70 33.86 -22.62
C SER A 550 -29.61 34.81 -22.14
N GLY A 551 -28.41 34.68 -22.67
CA GLY A 551 -27.27 35.54 -22.36
C GLY A 551 -25.96 34.86 -22.69
N SER A 552 -24.88 35.36 -22.09
CA SER A 552 -23.53 34.81 -22.20
C SER A 552 -22.87 34.76 -20.82
N ARG A 553 -21.77 34.03 -20.71
CA ARG A 553 -20.85 34.15 -19.57
C ARG A 553 -20.36 35.60 -19.42
N PHE A 554 -20.01 35.95 -18.20
CA PHE A 554 -19.51 37.29 -17.85
C PHE A 554 -18.03 37.40 -18.24
N ASP A 555 -17.70 38.34 -19.13
CA ASP A 555 -16.30 38.62 -19.47
C ASP A 555 -15.70 39.57 -18.43
N LEU A 556 -14.64 39.12 -17.75
CA LEU A 556 -13.90 39.92 -16.79
C LEU A 556 -12.95 40.88 -17.55
N PRO A 557 -13.09 42.21 -17.41
CA PRO A 557 -12.25 43.14 -18.14
C PRO A 557 -10.80 43.12 -17.61
N PRO A 558 -9.79 43.34 -18.47
CA PRO A 558 -8.39 43.38 -18.08
C PRO A 558 -8.12 44.40 -16.97
N SER A 559 -7.31 44.01 -15.99
CA SER A 559 -6.76 44.88 -14.93
C SER A 559 -7.77 45.64 -14.04
N ASN A 560 -9.08 45.38 -14.10
CA ASN A 560 -10.08 46.06 -13.28
C ASN A 560 -11.20 45.11 -12.83
N THR A 561 -11.64 45.24 -11.58
CA THR A 561 -12.91 44.63 -11.13
C THR A 561 -14.07 45.57 -11.50
N PRO A 562 -15.08 45.11 -12.25
CA PRO A 562 -16.22 45.94 -12.65
C PRO A 562 -16.99 46.48 -11.45
N ILE A 563 -17.21 47.80 -11.38
CA ILE A 563 -17.94 48.45 -10.26
C ILE A 563 -19.38 47.96 -10.10
N ASN A 564 -19.99 47.43 -11.18
CA ASN A 564 -21.39 47.01 -11.22
C ASN A 564 -21.59 45.48 -11.15
N ALA A 565 -20.55 44.70 -10.82
CA ALA A 565 -20.63 43.26 -10.68
C ALA A 565 -20.02 42.83 -9.34
N GLN A 566 -20.74 42.02 -8.57
CA GLN A 566 -20.22 41.34 -7.40
C GLN A 566 -19.67 39.98 -7.84
N LEU A 567 -18.38 39.76 -7.64
CA LEU A 567 -17.71 38.51 -8.00
C LEU A 567 -17.50 37.69 -6.73
N HIS A 568 -17.98 36.45 -6.74
CA HIS A 568 -17.89 35.53 -5.61
C HIS A 568 -17.21 34.23 -6.03
N ILE A 569 -16.26 33.78 -5.22
CA ILE A 569 -15.69 32.44 -5.33
C ILE A 569 -16.57 31.52 -4.49
N CYS A 570 -17.29 30.60 -5.13
CA CYS A 570 -18.29 29.77 -4.47
C CYS A 570 -17.69 28.98 -3.29
N GLU A 571 -16.59 28.27 -3.53
CA GLU A 571 -15.96 27.34 -2.61
C GLU A 571 -15.29 28.00 -1.40
N THR A 572 -14.99 29.30 -1.48
CA THR A 572 -14.44 30.06 -0.36
C THR A 572 -15.48 30.97 0.30
N GLY A 573 -16.62 31.24 -0.37
CA GLY A 573 -17.62 32.20 0.09
C GLY A 573 -17.14 33.66 0.08
N ARG A 574 -15.92 33.91 -0.41
CA ARG A 574 -15.29 35.25 -0.41
C ARG A 574 -15.56 35.99 -1.72
N SER A 575 -15.50 37.31 -1.64
CA SER A 575 -15.47 38.15 -2.84
C SER A 575 -14.13 38.01 -3.53
N PHE A 576 -14.15 37.84 -4.85
CA PHE A 576 -12.93 37.76 -5.65
C PHE A 576 -12.22 39.11 -5.70
N ASP A 577 -10.93 39.10 -5.40
CA ASP A 577 -10.02 40.24 -5.50
C ASP A 577 -8.71 39.76 -6.10
N ARG A 578 -8.40 40.22 -7.32
CA ARG A 578 -7.19 39.85 -8.06
C ARG A 578 -5.89 39.98 -7.25
N SER A 579 -5.83 40.93 -6.31
CA SER A 579 -4.58 41.21 -5.55
C SER A 579 -4.45 40.42 -4.26
N ASN A 580 -5.56 39.96 -3.67
CA ASN A 580 -5.58 39.40 -2.31
C ASN A 580 -6.30 38.05 -2.20
N GLU A 581 -7.22 37.76 -3.11
CA GLU A 581 -8.05 36.55 -3.16
C GLU A 581 -8.15 36.06 -4.63
N PRO A 582 -7.02 35.59 -5.22
CA PRO A 582 -7.00 35.05 -6.57
C PRO A 582 -7.76 33.71 -6.64
N LEU A 583 -8.15 33.31 -7.85
CA LEU A 583 -8.90 32.08 -8.09
C LEU A 583 -8.00 30.86 -7.93
N GLY A 584 -8.31 29.99 -6.97
CA GLY A 584 -7.63 28.70 -6.79
C GLY A 584 -8.03 27.66 -7.84
N SER A 585 -7.26 26.57 -7.90
CA SER A 585 -7.48 25.45 -8.82
C SER A 585 -8.93 24.97 -8.79
N GLY A 586 -9.59 24.97 -9.95
CA GLY A 586 -10.94 24.41 -10.14
C GLY A 586 -12.09 25.13 -9.43
N GLN A 587 -11.82 26.26 -8.76
CA GLN A 587 -12.82 27.05 -8.06
C GLN A 587 -13.77 27.74 -9.04
N THR A 588 -15.02 27.92 -8.61
CA THR A 588 -16.08 28.49 -9.44
C THR A 588 -16.22 29.98 -9.16
N LEU A 589 -16.02 30.80 -10.20
CA LEU A 589 -16.21 32.25 -10.13
C LEU A 589 -17.59 32.66 -10.67
N LEU A 590 -18.43 33.18 -9.77
CA LEU A 590 -19.79 33.62 -10.06
C LEU A 590 -19.87 35.15 -10.07
N ALA A 591 -20.41 35.72 -11.14
CA ALA A 591 -20.75 37.14 -11.24
C ALA A 591 -22.24 37.36 -10.96
N ILE A 592 -22.53 38.27 -10.04
CA ILE A 592 -23.88 38.74 -9.71
C ILE A 592 -23.98 40.19 -10.14
N THR A 593 -24.89 40.48 -11.08
CA THR A 593 -25.13 41.83 -11.60
C THR A 593 -26.58 42.25 -11.37
N GLY A 594 -26.85 43.56 -11.44
CA GLY A 594 -28.20 44.10 -11.21
C GLY A 594 -28.43 44.53 -9.75
N SER A 595 -29.66 44.98 -9.47
CA SER A 595 -30.08 45.41 -8.14
C SER A 595 -30.75 44.28 -7.34
N ALA A 596 -30.82 44.45 -6.03
CA ALA A 596 -31.49 43.51 -5.12
C ALA A 596 -32.91 43.15 -5.60
N GLY A 597 -33.21 41.86 -5.73
CA GLY A 597 -34.48 41.32 -6.23
C GLY A 597 -34.61 41.25 -7.77
N SER A 598 -33.59 41.69 -8.51
CA SER A 598 -33.49 41.56 -9.97
C SER A 598 -32.09 41.11 -10.40
N GLU A 599 -31.44 40.31 -9.56
CA GLU A 599 -30.07 39.84 -9.78
C GLU A 599 -29.98 38.92 -11.00
N ILE A 600 -28.93 39.10 -11.78
CA ILE A 600 -28.56 38.23 -12.89
C ILE A 600 -27.29 37.49 -12.48
N TYR A 601 -27.38 36.16 -12.47
CA TYR A 601 -26.28 35.26 -12.15
C TYR A 601 -25.60 34.80 -13.44
N GLN A 602 -24.27 34.95 -13.53
CA GLN A 602 -23.46 34.57 -14.68
C GLN A 602 -22.18 33.86 -14.22
N LEU A 603 -21.78 32.79 -14.88
CA LEU A 603 -20.42 32.26 -14.73
C LEU A 603 -19.44 33.18 -15.44
N VAL A 604 -18.25 33.37 -14.86
CA VAL A 604 -17.18 34.10 -15.55
C VAL A 604 -16.63 33.26 -16.70
N ASN A 605 -16.35 33.93 -17.82
CA ASN A 605 -15.71 33.30 -18.97
C ASN A 605 -14.23 33.04 -18.65
N GLU A 606 -13.83 31.78 -18.59
CA GLU A 606 -12.44 31.37 -18.31
C GLU A 606 -11.44 31.98 -19.31
N GLN A 607 -11.84 32.21 -20.57
CA GLN A 607 -10.99 32.86 -21.58
C GLN A 607 -10.73 34.35 -21.31
N SER A 608 -11.51 34.98 -20.42
CA SER A 608 -11.34 36.37 -20.03
C SER A 608 -10.43 36.55 -18.80
N LEU A 609 -10.04 35.46 -18.14
CA LEU A 609 -9.15 35.50 -16.98
C LEU A 609 -7.71 35.79 -17.41
N GLU A 610 -7.06 36.70 -16.69
CA GLU A 610 -5.62 36.92 -16.80
C GLU A 610 -4.87 35.90 -15.92
N ILE A 611 -3.63 35.57 -16.26
CA ILE A 611 -2.80 34.66 -15.46
C ILE A 611 -2.67 35.15 -14.00
N SER A 612 -2.62 36.46 -13.79
CA SER A 612 -2.62 37.10 -12.46
C SER A 612 -3.93 36.95 -11.68
N ASP A 613 -5.02 36.55 -12.33
CA ASP A 613 -6.31 36.29 -11.68
C ASP A 613 -6.34 34.90 -11.03
N LEU A 614 -5.41 34.02 -11.43
CA LEU A 614 -5.24 32.69 -10.87
C LEU A 614 -4.27 32.70 -9.69
N SER A 615 -4.42 31.72 -8.80
CA SER A 615 -3.54 31.55 -7.64
C SER A 615 -2.06 31.44 -8.05
N PRO A 616 -1.12 32.01 -7.28
CA PRO A 616 0.31 31.86 -7.56
C PRO A 616 0.81 30.42 -7.41
N GLN A 617 0.00 29.51 -6.83
CA GLN A 617 0.34 28.10 -6.65
C GLN A 617 -0.23 27.19 -7.75
N VAL A 618 -0.67 27.76 -8.88
CA VAL A 618 -1.10 26.97 -10.06
C VAL A 618 0.00 26.89 -11.11
N ILE A 619 -0.01 25.83 -11.90
CA ILE A 619 1.05 25.53 -12.86
C ILE A 619 1.27 26.66 -13.88
N ALA A 620 0.20 27.35 -14.32
CA ALA A 620 0.32 28.47 -15.26
C ALA A 620 1.18 29.63 -14.73
N ASN A 621 1.20 29.85 -13.42
CA ASN A 621 1.98 30.91 -12.77
C ASN A 621 3.42 30.50 -12.44
N LEU A 622 3.73 29.20 -12.49
CA LEU A 622 4.99 28.64 -12.03
C LEU A 622 5.91 28.17 -13.16
N LEU A 623 5.33 27.82 -14.32
CA LEU A 623 6.13 27.40 -15.47
C LEU A 623 7.07 28.51 -15.95
N SER A 624 8.33 28.15 -16.13
CA SER A 624 9.41 28.96 -16.67
C SER A 624 9.82 28.47 -18.08
N ALA A 625 10.64 29.26 -18.78
CA ALA A 625 11.11 28.90 -20.13
C ALA A 625 12.03 27.66 -20.17
N ASN A 626 12.58 27.24 -19.02
CA ASN A 626 13.46 26.07 -18.93
C ASN A 626 12.71 24.78 -18.57
N ASP A 627 11.42 24.88 -18.23
CA ASP A 627 10.63 23.75 -17.80
C ASP A 627 10.12 22.92 -18.97
N THR A 628 9.92 21.62 -18.73
CA THR A 628 9.35 20.69 -19.70
C THR A 628 8.13 19.97 -19.12
N VAL A 629 7.01 20.05 -19.82
CA VAL A 629 5.80 19.27 -19.52
C VAL A 629 5.59 18.23 -20.61
N ILE A 630 5.28 17.01 -20.20
CA ILE A 630 5.07 15.86 -21.06
C ILE A 630 3.64 15.40 -20.89
N LEU A 631 2.85 15.45 -21.98
CA LEU A 631 1.45 15.06 -21.99
C LEU A 631 1.22 13.97 -23.03
N THR A 632 0.20 13.14 -22.80
CA THR A 632 -0.24 12.16 -23.79
C THR A 632 -1.73 12.20 -23.94
N LYS A 633 -2.20 12.30 -25.18
CA LYS A 633 -3.63 12.24 -25.47
C LYS A 633 -4.28 11.01 -24.81
N PRO A 634 -5.41 11.16 -24.10
CA PRO A 634 -6.11 10.04 -23.48
C PRO A 634 -6.43 8.93 -24.47
N ALA A 635 -6.45 7.68 -23.98
CA ALA A 635 -6.72 6.51 -24.82
C ALA A 635 -8.17 6.47 -25.35
N TYR A 636 -9.11 7.03 -24.59
CA TYR A 636 -10.54 6.91 -24.85
C TYR A 636 -11.19 8.27 -25.12
N GLY A 637 -12.19 8.28 -26.01
CA GLY A 637 -12.96 9.47 -26.35
C GLY A 637 -13.75 10.02 -25.16
N ALA A 638 -14.16 9.15 -24.24
CA ALA A 638 -14.84 9.54 -23.01
C ALA A 638 -13.91 10.27 -22.03
N SER A 639 -12.60 9.99 -22.07
CA SER A 639 -11.63 10.62 -21.20
C SER A 639 -11.30 12.04 -21.70
N PRO A 640 -11.44 13.07 -20.86
CA PRO A 640 -11.15 14.47 -21.22
C PRO A 640 -9.64 14.74 -21.38
N GLU A 641 -9.24 15.61 -22.32
CA GLU A 641 -7.82 15.87 -22.68
C GLU A 641 -7.12 16.92 -21.78
N GLY A 642 -7.85 17.63 -20.93
CA GLY A 642 -7.35 18.80 -20.19
C GLY A 642 -7.41 20.09 -21.02
N SER A 643 -6.99 21.21 -20.45
CA SER A 643 -6.96 22.52 -21.15
C SER A 643 -5.75 22.72 -22.07
N VAL A 644 -4.68 21.94 -21.89
CA VAL A 644 -3.42 22.08 -22.65
C VAL A 644 -3.32 21.00 -23.73
N THR A 645 -3.26 21.43 -24.99
CA THR A 645 -2.97 20.53 -26.13
C THR A 645 -1.82 21.00 -27.02
N ASP A 646 -1.59 22.32 -27.10
CA ASP A 646 -0.71 22.87 -28.15
C ASP A 646 0.42 23.77 -27.61
N THR A 647 0.15 24.60 -26.60
CA THR A 647 1.11 25.60 -26.09
C THR A 647 1.05 25.73 -24.56
N LEU A 648 2.17 26.10 -23.96
CA LEU A 648 2.30 26.39 -22.53
C LEU A 648 2.66 27.87 -22.31
N PRO A 649 2.31 28.46 -21.15
CA PRO A 649 2.77 29.78 -20.75
C PRO A 649 4.30 29.90 -20.70
N ASN A 650 4.80 31.14 -20.73
CA ASN A 650 6.21 31.50 -20.52
C ASN A 650 7.24 30.79 -21.41
N ASN A 651 6.81 30.23 -22.55
CA ASN A 651 7.62 29.43 -23.48
C ASN A 651 8.18 28.14 -22.86
N ALA A 652 7.55 27.59 -21.82
CA ALA A 652 7.87 26.25 -21.33
C ALA A 652 7.73 25.21 -22.46
N LYS A 653 8.58 24.18 -22.45
CA LYS A 653 8.59 23.14 -23.48
C LYS A 653 7.44 22.17 -23.27
N LEU A 654 6.63 21.95 -24.30
CA LEU A 654 5.61 20.90 -24.33
C LEU A 654 6.10 19.73 -25.19
N VAL A 655 6.12 18.53 -24.61
CA VAL A 655 6.28 17.26 -25.34
C VAL A 655 4.91 16.57 -25.36
N TYR A 656 4.14 16.80 -26.42
CA TYR A 656 2.79 16.24 -26.58
C TYR A 656 2.81 14.99 -27.45
N ARG A 657 2.25 13.89 -26.95
CA ARG A 657 2.09 12.63 -27.69
C ARG A 657 0.64 12.46 -28.15
N ASP A 658 0.42 12.59 -29.46
CA ASP A 658 -0.90 12.42 -30.09
C ASP A 658 -1.20 10.95 -30.42
N ARG A 659 -2.42 10.68 -30.90
CA ARG A 659 -2.92 9.38 -31.37
C ARG A 659 -3.51 9.52 -32.77
N SER A 660 -3.30 8.52 -33.61
CA SER A 660 -3.90 8.46 -34.95
C SER A 660 -4.72 7.17 -35.14
N GLY A 661 -5.61 6.88 -34.20
CA GLY A 661 -6.44 5.68 -34.20
C GLY A 661 -5.60 4.41 -34.39
N PHE A 662 -5.99 3.56 -35.35
CA PHE A 662 -5.37 2.25 -35.62
C PHE A 662 -4.18 2.28 -36.61
N ILE A 663 -3.62 3.45 -36.93
CA ILE A 663 -2.56 3.57 -37.95
C ILE A 663 -1.26 4.12 -37.33
N ASP A 664 -0.14 3.45 -37.62
CA ASP A 664 1.18 3.96 -37.23
C ASP A 664 1.68 5.04 -38.21
N THR A 665 1.17 6.27 -38.09
CA THR A 665 1.55 7.43 -38.92
C THR A 665 2.69 8.32 -38.39
N GLU A 666 3.14 8.15 -37.14
CA GLU A 666 4.14 9.03 -36.51
C GLU A 666 5.43 8.29 -36.14
N LEU A 667 6.56 8.96 -36.38
CA LEU A 667 7.91 8.39 -36.18
C LEU A 667 8.46 8.62 -34.76
N SER A 668 7.66 9.12 -33.81
CA SER A 668 8.12 9.57 -32.49
C SER A 668 8.34 8.41 -31.48
N ALA A 669 9.26 8.64 -30.55
CA ALA A 669 9.56 7.73 -29.44
C ALA A 669 8.48 7.77 -28.35
N GLY A 670 8.17 6.60 -27.79
CA GLY A 670 7.17 6.46 -26.73
C GLY A 670 5.75 6.71 -27.22
N ARG A 671 5.43 6.53 -28.50
CA ARG A 671 4.08 6.76 -29.03
C ARG A 671 3.10 5.69 -28.49
N PRO A 672 1.99 6.06 -27.85
CA PRO A 672 1.06 5.07 -27.31
C PRO A 672 0.31 4.32 -28.43
N VAL A 673 0.12 3.01 -28.26
CA VAL A 673 -0.70 2.18 -29.15
C VAL A 673 -2.21 2.35 -28.84
N PRO A 674 -3.13 1.88 -29.72
CA PRO A 674 -4.58 2.02 -29.51
C PRO A 674 -5.01 1.43 -28.16
N GLY A 675 -5.83 2.17 -27.39
CA GLY A 675 -6.33 1.74 -26.09
C GLY A 675 -5.32 1.73 -24.93
N MET A 676 -4.03 1.95 -25.18
CA MET A 676 -2.99 2.02 -24.14
C MET A 676 -3.12 3.29 -23.31
N GLU A 677 -3.36 3.16 -22.01
CA GLU A 677 -3.34 4.28 -21.09
C GLU A 677 -1.89 4.68 -20.75
N ARG A 678 -1.66 5.99 -20.58
CA ARG A 678 -0.40 6.56 -20.11
C ARG A 678 -0.70 7.22 -18.78
N ASN A 679 -0.53 6.46 -17.69
CA ASN A 679 -0.91 6.89 -16.34
C ASN A 679 0.30 7.43 -15.55
N GLU A 680 1.39 7.76 -16.22
CA GLU A 680 2.63 8.22 -15.59
C GLU A 680 2.41 9.62 -14.98
N VAL A 681 2.68 9.76 -13.69
CA VAL A 681 2.70 11.04 -13.00
C VAL A 681 4.01 11.13 -12.23
N ALA A 682 4.93 11.94 -12.73
CA ALA A 682 6.22 12.15 -12.08
C ALA A 682 6.77 13.54 -12.38
N ALA A 683 7.42 14.15 -11.38
CA ALA A 683 8.09 15.43 -11.53
C ALA A 683 9.50 15.37 -10.96
N LEU A 684 10.40 16.17 -11.51
CA LEU A 684 11.81 16.23 -11.10
C LEU A 684 12.36 17.63 -11.25
N ASN A 685 13.07 18.06 -10.22
CA ASN A 685 14.02 19.18 -10.24
C ASN A 685 15.38 18.64 -9.78
N THR A 686 16.35 18.53 -10.71
CA THR A 686 17.66 17.94 -10.40
C THR A 686 18.53 18.85 -9.53
N GLU A 687 18.39 20.17 -9.67
CA GLU A 687 19.21 21.13 -8.94
C GLU A 687 18.80 21.20 -7.46
N SER A 688 17.49 21.19 -7.20
CA SER A 688 16.91 21.14 -5.85
C SER A 688 16.84 19.71 -5.29
N GLN A 689 17.29 18.71 -6.05
CA GLN A 689 17.33 17.29 -5.68
C GLN A 689 15.98 16.74 -5.18
N ASN A 690 14.90 17.18 -5.81
CA ASN A 690 13.54 16.81 -5.44
C ASN A 690 12.84 16.11 -6.62
N ALA A 691 12.18 15.00 -6.33
CA ALA A 691 11.40 14.25 -7.28
C ALA A 691 10.12 13.73 -6.64
N VAL A 692 9.11 13.50 -7.46
CA VAL A 692 7.82 12.96 -7.03
C VAL A 692 7.40 11.89 -8.02
N VAL A 693 6.92 10.76 -7.50
CA VAL A 693 6.20 9.73 -8.25
C VAL A 693 4.83 9.58 -7.61
N GLY A 694 3.74 9.75 -8.35
CA GLY A 694 2.41 9.73 -7.76
C GLY A 694 1.31 9.32 -8.73
N GLY A 695 0.09 9.74 -8.44
CA GLY A 695 -1.05 9.61 -9.35
C GLY A 695 -1.94 10.84 -9.36
N ALA A 696 -3.21 10.63 -9.72
CA ALA A 696 -4.18 11.62 -10.19
C ALA A 696 -3.79 12.33 -11.50
N GLN A 697 -4.79 12.55 -12.35
CA GLN A 697 -4.63 13.43 -13.50
C GLN A 697 -4.50 14.87 -13.01
N ALA A 698 -3.64 15.67 -13.64
CA ALA A 698 -3.41 17.07 -13.28
C ALA A 698 -4.56 17.97 -13.77
N ARG A 699 -5.76 17.70 -13.26
CA ARG A 699 -7.01 18.37 -13.61
C ARG A 699 -7.41 19.29 -12.49
N ALA A 700 -7.84 20.50 -12.84
CA ALA A 700 -8.04 21.56 -11.86
C ALA A 700 -9.15 21.26 -10.86
N LYS A 701 -10.10 20.37 -11.20
CA LYS A 701 -11.17 19.95 -10.29
C LYS A 701 -10.85 18.69 -9.48
N VAL A 702 -9.74 18.01 -9.75
CA VAL A 702 -9.37 16.80 -9.03
C VAL A 702 -8.64 17.18 -7.76
N HIS A 703 -9.42 17.30 -6.68
CA HIS A 703 -8.95 17.59 -5.34
C HIS A 703 -9.40 16.51 -4.35
N GLU A 704 -8.57 16.27 -3.35
CA GLU A 704 -8.82 15.31 -2.29
C GLU A 704 -8.63 15.97 -0.92
N ALA A 705 -9.74 16.06 -0.18
CA ALA A 705 -9.73 16.37 1.24
C ALA A 705 -10.33 15.21 2.04
N LEU A 706 -9.82 14.99 3.24
CA LEU A 706 -10.31 13.96 4.15
C LEU A 706 -11.38 14.53 5.10
N PRO A 707 -12.35 13.72 5.54
CA PRO A 707 -12.60 12.34 5.15
C PRO A 707 -13.35 12.24 3.80
N SER A 708 -12.99 11.26 2.96
CA SER A 708 -13.60 11.06 1.64
C SER A 708 -15.10 10.78 1.72
N GLN A 709 -15.57 10.21 2.83
CA GLN A 709 -16.97 9.86 3.12
C GLN A 709 -17.89 11.10 3.18
N LEU A 710 -17.32 12.30 3.28
CA LEU A 710 -18.04 13.58 3.24
C LEU A 710 -17.96 14.26 1.87
N GLY A 711 -17.35 13.62 0.86
CA GLY A 711 -17.26 14.14 -0.51
C GLY A 711 -16.18 15.18 -0.71
N HIS A 712 -15.05 15.04 -0.01
CA HIS A 712 -13.92 15.99 0.00
C HIS A 712 -14.35 17.39 0.43
N PRO A 713 -14.58 17.60 1.74
CA PRO A 713 -15.07 18.88 2.24
C PRO A 713 -13.99 19.97 2.12
N GLY A 714 -14.41 21.21 1.84
CA GLY A 714 -13.52 22.35 1.69
C GLY A 714 -12.88 22.51 0.31
N VAL A 715 -13.08 21.58 -0.62
CA VAL A 715 -12.54 21.66 -2.00
C VAL A 715 -13.66 21.77 -3.06
N PRO A 716 -13.34 22.16 -4.31
CA PRO A 716 -14.29 22.20 -5.41
C PRO A 716 -14.98 20.87 -5.67
N ALA A 717 -16.21 20.97 -6.18
CA ALA A 717 -17.01 19.80 -6.47
C ALA A 717 -16.54 19.07 -7.74
N ALA A 718 -16.19 17.81 -7.56
CA ALA A 718 -15.85 16.90 -8.65
C ALA A 718 -16.19 15.45 -8.30
N LYS A 719 -15.77 14.54 -9.19
CA LYS A 719 -15.67 13.12 -8.89
C LYS A 719 -14.60 12.90 -7.84
N GLU A 720 -14.94 12.11 -6.84
CA GLU A 720 -14.10 11.85 -5.68
C GLU A 720 -12.98 10.87 -6.07
N VAL A 721 -11.77 11.38 -6.26
CA VAL A 721 -10.60 10.62 -6.70
C VAL A 721 -9.57 10.66 -5.60
N HIS A 722 -9.17 9.48 -5.16
CA HIS A 722 -8.02 9.28 -4.29
C HIS A 722 -6.75 9.07 -5.11
N ALA A 723 -5.67 9.69 -4.67
CA ALA A 723 -4.33 9.46 -5.20
C ALA A 723 -3.28 9.49 -4.10
N LEU A 724 -2.29 8.61 -4.23
CA LEU A 724 -1.12 8.56 -3.38
C LEU A 724 0.12 8.97 -4.16
N GLY A 725 1.19 9.26 -3.43
CA GLY A 725 2.50 9.45 -4.04
C GLY A 725 3.66 9.19 -3.11
N LEU A 726 4.84 9.29 -3.69
CA LEU A 726 6.13 9.18 -3.04
C LEU A 726 6.98 10.39 -3.40
N ALA A 727 7.32 11.19 -2.39
CA ALA A 727 8.36 12.20 -2.47
C ALA A 727 9.75 11.54 -2.34
N ILE A 728 10.66 11.94 -3.20
CA ILE A 728 11.97 11.32 -3.39
C ILE A 728 13.02 12.43 -3.36
N GLU A 729 14.00 12.31 -2.47
CA GLU A 729 15.14 13.22 -2.35
C GLU A 729 16.45 12.45 -2.28
N GLY A 730 17.56 13.14 -2.57
CA GLY A 730 18.90 12.56 -2.49
C GLY A 730 19.18 11.57 -3.63
N PRO A 731 20.04 10.55 -3.44
CA PRO A 731 20.49 9.67 -4.52
C PRO A 731 19.35 8.97 -5.30
N ALA A 732 18.19 8.77 -4.67
CA ALA A 732 17.02 8.15 -5.29
C ALA A 732 16.33 8.97 -6.39
N ILE A 733 16.72 10.23 -6.63
CA ILE A 733 16.20 11.00 -7.78
C ILE A 733 16.74 10.49 -9.12
N VAL A 734 17.90 9.81 -9.12
CA VAL A 734 18.60 9.41 -10.36
C VAL A 734 17.75 8.49 -11.24
N PRO A 735 17.09 7.44 -10.72
CA PRO A 735 16.17 6.62 -11.52
C PRO A 735 14.97 7.40 -12.08
N VAL A 736 14.46 8.42 -11.37
CA VAL A 736 13.39 9.30 -11.90
C VAL A 736 13.92 10.14 -13.07
N ALA A 737 15.14 10.66 -12.95
CA ALA A 737 15.81 11.40 -14.02
C ALA A 737 16.05 10.56 -15.27
N GLU A 738 16.40 9.27 -15.10
CA GLU A 738 16.52 8.34 -16.23
C GLU A 738 15.19 8.11 -16.94
N HIS A 739 14.12 7.89 -16.19
CA HIS A 739 12.77 7.74 -16.74
C HIS A 739 12.36 8.99 -17.51
N LEU A 740 12.48 10.17 -16.91
CA LEU A 740 12.06 11.43 -17.54
C LEU A 740 12.92 11.78 -18.75
N ARG A 741 14.23 11.51 -18.73
CA ARG A 741 15.12 11.67 -19.91
C ARG A 741 14.63 10.87 -21.11
N GLU A 742 14.21 9.62 -20.90
CA GLU A 742 13.59 8.79 -21.93
C GLU A 742 12.27 9.41 -22.41
N ARG A 743 11.44 9.93 -21.49
CA ARG A 743 10.13 10.52 -21.82
C ARG A 743 10.20 11.88 -22.51
N VAL A 744 11.26 12.68 -22.31
CA VAL A 744 11.45 13.97 -22.99
C VAL A 744 11.91 13.79 -24.44
N SER A 745 12.66 12.72 -24.70
CA SER A 745 13.26 12.46 -26.01
C SER A 745 12.23 11.98 -27.02
N ILE A 746 12.11 12.64 -28.18
CA ILE A 746 11.12 12.24 -29.21
C ILE A 746 11.71 11.35 -30.30
N ASN A 747 13.04 11.20 -30.36
CA ASN A 747 13.74 10.35 -31.33
C ASN A 747 15.13 9.92 -30.80
N THR A 748 15.76 9.00 -31.53
CA THR A 748 17.07 8.41 -31.24
C THR A 748 18.18 9.45 -31.09
N ILE A 749 18.18 10.52 -31.90
CA ILE A 749 19.21 11.57 -31.83
C ILE A 749 19.03 12.42 -30.56
N GLU A 750 17.79 12.81 -30.24
CA GLU A 750 17.50 13.56 -29.01
C GLU A 750 17.84 12.77 -27.75
N LEU A 751 17.56 11.47 -27.73
CA LEU A 751 17.97 10.61 -26.63
C LEU A 751 19.49 10.59 -26.48
N ALA A 752 20.23 10.47 -27.59
CA ALA A 752 21.68 10.50 -27.56
C ALA A 752 22.21 11.83 -27.00
N LEU A 753 21.66 12.96 -27.44
CA LEU A 753 22.04 14.29 -26.94
C LEU A 753 21.74 14.44 -25.45
N ALA A 754 20.57 13.98 -24.99
CA ALA A 754 20.18 14.04 -23.58
C ALA A 754 21.02 13.09 -22.70
N ALA A 755 21.46 11.95 -23.23
CA ALA A 755 22.27 10.98 -22.51
C ALA A 755 23.78 11.23 -22.60
N ALA A 756 24.23 12.14 -23.48
CA ALA A 756 25.64 12.50 -23.66
C ALA A 756 26.28 13.05 -22.37
N THR A 757 25.47 13.64 -21.48
CA THR A 757 25.88 14.07 -20.14
C THR A 757 25.35 13.09 -19.10
N LYS A 758 26.19 12.75 -18.12
CA LYS A 758 25.80 11.92 -17.00
C LYS A 758 24.81 12.67 -16.10
N ILE A 759 23.81 11.96 -15.58
CA ILE A 759 22.96 12.46 -14.49
C ILE A 759 23.83 12.55 -13.23
N GLU A 760 23.95 13.75 -12.67
CA GLU A 760 24.70 13.95 -11.42
C GLU A 760 24.07 13.16 -10.27
N GLU A 761 24.93 12.55 -9.46
CA GLU A 761 24.48 11.75 -8.32
C GLU A 761 24.62 12.57 -7.03
N PRO A 762 23.51 12.83 -6.32
CA PRO A 762 23.56 13.41 -4.98
C PRO A 762 24.43 12.60 -4.01
N GLN A 763 24.97 13.27 -2.99
CA GLN A 763 25.78 12.59 -1.98
C GLN A 763 24.93 11.64 -1.13
N SER A 764 25.45 10.44 -0.88
CA SER A 764 24.87 9.49 0.06
C SER A 764 24.91 10.04 1.50
N VAL A 765 23.93 9.63 2.30
CA VAL A 765 23.86 9.97 3.72
C VAL A 765 24.40 8.84 4.59
N SER A 766 24.98 9.21 5.74
CA SER A 766 25.41 8.27 6.77
C SER A 766 24.30 7.98 7.77
N GLY A 767 24.18 6.73 8.20
CA GLY A 767 23.19 6.30 9.20
C GLY A 767 21.91 5.75 8.57
N PRO A 768 20.94 5.33 9.40
CA PRO A 768 19.69 4.73 8.94
C PRO A 768 18.91 5.69 8.03
N THR A 769 18.50 5.19 6.87
CA THR A 769 17.74 5.94 5.87
C THR A 769 16.69 5.05 5.21
N LYS A 770 15.91 5.65 4.31
CA LYS A 770 15.01 4.92 3.43
C LYS A 770 15.71 4.61 2.11
N TRP A 771 15.28 3.53 1.47
CA TRP A 771 15.78 3.09 0.17
C TRP A 771 14.62 2.98 -0.79
N THR A 772 14.84 3.45 -2.02
CA THR A 772 13.82 3.50 -3.05
C THR A 772 14.33 2.92 -4.36
N SER A 773 13.45 2.21 -5.05
CA SER A 773 13.58 1.84 -6.46
C SER A 773 12.45 2.49 -7.25
N VAL A 774 12.71 2.90 -8.49
CA VAL A 774 11.68 3.39 -9.44
C VAL A 774 11.47 2.33 -10.49
N LEU A 775 10.21 1.99 -10.74
CA LEU A 775 9.78 0.82 -11.50
C LEU A 775 8.89 1.26 -12.67
N ASP A 776 9.31 0.89 -13.87
CA ASP A 776 8.57 1.13 -15.10
C ASP A 776 7.70 -0.07 -15.48
N THR A 777 6.50 0.24 -15.97
CA THR A 777 5.67 -0.72 -16.71
C THR A 777 5.32 -0.13 -18.07
N MET A 778 5.51 -0.90 -19.14
CA MET A 778 5.17 -0.48 -20.51
C MET A 778 5.16 -1.71 -21.44
N THR A 779 4.26 -1.74 -22.41
CA THR A 779 4.28 -2.77 -23.46
C THR A 779 5.53 -2.71 -24.34
N HIS A 780 5.88 -3.83 -24.95
CA HIS A 780 6.91 -3.88 -26.00
C HIS A 780 6.53 -3.01 -27.22
N SER A 781 7.54 -2.62 -27.99
CA SER A 781 7.41 -1.88 -29.26
C SER A 781 6.79 -0.49 -29.16
N VAL A 782 6.89 0.14 -27.99
CA VAL A 782 6.47 1.54 -27.78
C VAL A 782 7.63 2.48 -27.46
N ALA A 783 8.63 2.03 -26.69
CA ALA A 783 9.65 2.90 -26.11
C ALA A 783 10.43 3.71 -27.15
N ALA A 784 11.00 3.04 -28.15
CA ALA A 784 11.82 3.65 -29.19
C ALA A 784 11.02 4.36 -30.28
N ASP A 785 11.72 5.18 -31.07
CA ASP A 785 11.19 5.75 -32.32
C ASP A 785 11.00 4.69 -33.41
N ALA A 786 10.31 5.04 -34.50
CA ALA A 786 9.98 4.08 -35.55
C ALA A 786 11.22 3.41 -36.17
N ALA A 787 12.31 4.15 -36.38
CA ALA A 787 13.51 3.60 -37.01
C ALA A 787 14.19 2.53 -36.15
N LEU A 788 14.32 2.78 -34.84
CA LEU A 788 14.90 1.81 -33.91
C LEU A 788 13.94 0.63 -33.64
N ARG A 789 12.62 0.87 -33.62
CA ARG A 789 11.61 -0.21 -33.57
C ARG A 789 11.75 -1.15 -34.77
N ASP A 790 11.78 -0.60 -35.98
CA ASP A 790 11.94 -1.37 -37.23
C ASP A 790 13.27 -2.12 -37.28
N PHE A 791 14.34 -1.55 -36.74
CA PHE A 791 15.63 -2.24 -36.66
C PHE A 791 15.58 -3.46 -35.73
N ILE A 792 15.06 -3.30 -34.51
CA ILE A 792 14.95 -4.38 -33.50
C ILE A 792 14.02 -5.49 -34.00
N GLU A 793 12.91 -5.13 -34.65
CA GLU A 793 12.00 -6.04 -35.33
C GLU A 793 12.74 -6.94 -36.34
N ASN A 794 13.51 -6.34 -37.25
CA ASN A 794 14.11 -7.05 -38.38
C ASN A 794 15.41 -7.79 -38.01
N SER A 795 16.10 -7.33 -36.96
CA SER A 795 17.43 -7.83 -36.58
C SER A 795 17.44 -8.64 -35.29
N GLY A 796 16.35 -8.59 -34.51
CA GLY A 796 16.26 -9.15 -33.17
C GLY A 796 16.72 -8.18 -32.06
N PRO A 797 16.63 -8.60 -30.78
CA PRO A 797 17.04 -7.78 -29.65
C PRO A 797 18.54 -7.44 -29.69
N ILE A 798 18.88 -6.19 -29.33
CA ILE A 798 20.26 -5.76 -29.15
C ILE A 798 20.89 -6.50 -27.97
N ALA A 799 22.11 -7.01 -28.15
CA ALA A 799 22.83 -7.73 -27.11
C ALA A 799 23.26 -6.80 -25.98
N LEU A 800 23.06 -7.22 -24.73
CA LEU A 800 23.46 -6.46 -23.55
C LEU A 800 24.96 -6.52 -23.29
N GLY A 801 25.49 -5.48 -22.65
CA GLY A 801 26.86 -5.47 -22.15
C GLY A 801 27.91 -5.09 -23.21
N GLN A 802 27.52 -4.73 -24.42
CA GLN A 802 28.43 -4.28 -25.48
C GLN A 802 29.18 -3.00 -25.08
N THR A 803 30.27 -2.68 -25.80
CA THR A 803 30.91 -1.36 -25.67
C THR A 803 30.03 -0.30 -26.36
N TRP A 804 30.14 0.96 -25.92
CA TRP A 804 29.41 2.06 -26.56
C TRP A 804 29.70 2.16 -28.07
N ASP A 805 30.96 2.00 -28.50
CA ASP A 805 31.31 2.09 -29.93
C ASP A 805 30.67 0.98 -30.77
N SER A 806 30.56 -0.25 -30.22
CA SER A 806 29.87 -1.36 -30.89
C SER A 806 28.38 -1.09 -30.99
N LEU A 807 27.75 -0.68 -29.88
CA LEU A 807 26.33 -0.35 -29.82
C LEU A 807 25.98 0.81 -30.76
N LYS A 808 26.79 1.87 -30.77
CA LYS A 808 26.65 3.02 -31.65
C LYS A 808 26.72 2.60 -33.11
N SER A 809 27.72 1.82 -33.50
CA SER A 809 27.87 1.33 -34.88
C SER A 809 26.68 0.46 -35.32
N GLU A 810 26.16 -0.38 -34.43
CA GLU A 810 24.99 -1.22 -34.68
C GLU A 810 23.74 -0.37 -34.91
N ILE A 811 23.48 0.61 -34.04
CA ILE A 811 22.34 1.53 -34.14
C ILE A 811 22.46 2.42 -35.39
N GLN A 812 23.62 3.01 -35.67
CA GLN A 812 23.81 3.87 -36.85
C GLN A 812 23.57 3.09 -38.15
N THR A 813 24.07 1.85 -38.22
CA THR A 813 23.87 0.99 -39.39
C THR A 813 22.41 0.56 -39.54
N GLY A 814 21.75 0.25 -38.43
CA GLY A 814 20.38 -0.26 -38.40
C GLY A 814 19.30 0.80 -38.64
N THR A 815 19.50 2.01 -38.11
CA THR A 815 18.51 3.10 -38.11
C THR A 815 18.80 4.21 -39.11
N GLY A 816 20.06 4.32 -39.58
CA GLY A 816 20.52 5.44 -40.39
C GLY A 816 20.74 6.76 -39.62
N ALA A 817 20.62 6.76 -38.29
CA ALA A 817 20.90 7.93 -37.46
C ALA A 817 22.38 8.33 -37.52
N ASP A 818 22.68 9.61 -37.70
CA ASP A 818 24.05 10.14 -37.67
C ASP A 818 24.44 10.56 -36.24
N LEU A 819 24.71 9.57 -35.38
CA LEU A 819 25.11 9.80 -34.00
C LEU A 819 26.51 10.44 -33.87
N ASP A 820 27.40 10.23 -34.84
CA ASP A 820 28.72 10.85 -34.87
C ASP A 820 28.63 12.37 -34.97
N SER A 821 27.85 12.86 -35.94
CA SER A 821 27.65 14.31 -36.11
C SER A 821 26.89 14.94 -34.95
N ALA A 822 26.01 14.19 -34.28
CA ALA A 822 25.24 14.69 -33.13
C ALA A 822 26.12 14.85 -31.87
N LEU A 823 27.04 13.92 -31.60
CA LEU A 823 27.76 13.79 -30.33
C LEU A 823 29.16 14.43 -30.31
N ASN A 824 29.40 15.47 -31.11
CA ASN A 824 30.72 16.10 -31.41
C ASN A 824 31.55 16.67 -30.21
N GLN A 825 31.30 16.28 -28.95
CA GLN A 825 31.95 16.78 -27.72
C GLN A 825 32.46 15.64 -26.81
N LEU A 826 33.04 15.96 -25.64
CA LEU A 826 33.30 15.00 -24.56
C LEU A 826 31.95 14.44 -24.08
N VAL A 827 31.76 13.12 -24.21
CA VAL A 827 30.52 12.42 -23.86
C VAL A 827 30.75 11.36 -22.78
N ASP A 828 29.74 11.13 -21.95
CA ASP A 828 29.73 10.00 -21.02
C ASP A 828 29.20 8.75 -21.73
N THR A 829 30.11 7.83 -22.05
CA THR A 829 29.79 6.59 -22.79
C THR A 829 28.95 5.61 -21.98
N ASP A 830 29.06 5.62 -20.65
CA ASP A 830 28.29 4.72 -19.79
C ASP A 830 26.83 5.18 -19.69
N SER A 831 26.61 6.49 -19.59
CA SER A 831 25.28 7.11 -19.65
C SER A 831 24.59 6.85 -20.99
N LEU A 832 25.31 7.02 -22.10
CA LEU A 832 24.83 6.70 -23.44
C LEU A 832 24.47 5.21 -23.58
N LYS A 833 25.39 4.32 -23.21
CA LYS A 833 25.17 2.87 -23.22
C LYS A 833 23.93 2.50 -22.40
N ARG A 834 23.80 3.02 -21.18
CA ARG A 834 22.66 2.76 -20.29
C ARG A 834 21.34 3.23 -20.89
N ALA A 835 21.29 4.43 -21.48
CA ALA A 835 20.09 4.94 -22.14
C ALA A 835 19.66 4.04 -23.31
N PHE A 836 20.60 3.64 -24.16
CA PHE A 836 20.33 2.86 -25.36
C PHE A 836 20.02 1.38 -25.09
N GLU A 837 20.71 0.74 -24.15
CA GLU A 837 20.38 -0.65 -23.79
C GLU A 837 19.01 -0.73 -23.09
N LYS A 838 18.66 0.23 -22.21
CA LYS A 838 17.32 0.29 -21.61
C LYS A 838 16.22 0.48 -22.65
N ILE A 839 16.35 1.46 -23.54
CA ILE A 839 15.29 1.73 -24.54
C ILE A 839 15.16 0.57 -25.53
N ALA A 840 16.27 -0.08 -25.91
CA ALA A 840 16.25 -1.25 -26.77
C ALA A 840 15.60 -2.47 -26.08
N HIS A 841 15.91 -2.69 -24.79
CA HIS A 841 15.28 -3.73 -24.00
C HIS A 841 13.76 -3.50 -23.88
N LYS A 842 13.35 -2.30 -23.45
CA LYS A 842 11.93 -1.92 -23.35
C LYS A 842 11.19 -2.03 -24.68
N THR A 843 11.86 -1.71 -25.79
CA THR A 843 11.28 -1.84 -27.14
C THR A 843 11.10 -3.31 -27.54
N SER A 844 12.03 -4.18 -27.19
CA SER A 844 11.95 -5.60 -27.55
C SER A 844 11.03 -6.38 -26.61
N HIS A 845 11.08 -6.16 -25.30
CA HIS A 845 10.43 -7.00 -24.29
C HIS A 845 9.35 -6.29 -23.47
N GLY A 846 9.26 -4.96 -23.55
CA GLY A 846 8.46 -4.17 -22.61
C GLY A 846 9.21 -3.92 -21.30
N ALA A 847 8.54 -3.26 -20.36
CA ALA A 847 8.97 -3.10 -18.97
C ALA A 847 7.93 -3.75 -18.06
N HIS A 848 8.40 -4.62 -17.16
CA HIS A 848 7.56 -5.36 -16.21
C HIS A 848 8.13 -5.24 -14.77
N GLU A 849 8.75 -4.11 -14.47
CA GLU A 849 9.55 -3.91 -13.25
C GLU A 849 8.67 -3.93 -12.00
N GLY A 850 7.47 -3.32 -12.08
CA GLY A 850 6.45 -3.38 -11.02
C GLY A 850 5.97 -4.80 -10.73
N LEU A 851 5.74 -5.60 -11.77
CA LEU A 851 5.34 -7.01 -11.65
C LEU A 851 6.42 -7.84 -10.93
N ASN A 852 7.69 -7.67 -11.33
CA ASN A 852 8.82 -8.36 -10.71
C ASN A 852 8.93 -8.07 -9.21
N ALA A 853 8.86 -6.79 -8.83
CA ALA A 853 8.93 -6.38 -7.43
C ALA A 853 7.78 -6.97 -6.61
N LEU A 854 6.54 -6.89 -7.13
CA LEU A 854 5.36 -7.43 -6.46
C LEU A 854 5.45 -8.96 -6.27
N LEU A 855 5.85 -9.71 -7.30
CA LEU A 855 6.01 -11.16 -7.20
C LEU A 855 7.10 -11.55 -6.20
N GLY A 856 8.23 -10.83 -6.20
CA GLY A 856 9.29 -11.02 -5.22
C GLY A 856 8.80 -10.80 -3.78
N ALA A 857 8.09 -9.69 -3.54
CA ALA A 857 7.53 -9.37 -2.22
C ALA A 857 6.47 -10.39 -1.77
N ILE A 858 5.51 -10.75 -2.64
CA ILE A 858 4.46 -11.74 -2.33
C ILE A 858 5.06 -13.11 -1.99
N ARG A 859 6.10 -13.56 -2.71
CA ARG A 859 6.76 -14.84 -2.44
C ARG A 859 7.44 -14.88 -1.06
N ARG A 860 7.85 -13.72 -0.53
CA ARG A 860 8.46 -13.60 0.81
C ARG A 860 7.44 -13.31 1.92
N ALA A 861 6.22 -12.88 1.58
CA ALA A 861 5.20 -12.45 2.54
C ALA A 861 4.92 -13.51 3.63
N GLU A 862 4.98 -13.17 4.90
CA GLU A 862 4.80 -14.13 5.98
C GLU A 862 3.49 -13.94 6.75
N ASP A 863 3.07 -12.70 7.03
CA ASP A 863 2.00 -12.41 7.99
C ASP A 863 0.85 -11.62 7.36
N PHE A 864 1.14 -10.63 6.51
CA PHE A 864 0.16 -9.67 6.03
C PHE A 864 0.47 -9.07 4.66
N ILE A 865 -0.57 -8.92 3.85
CA ILE A 865 -0.54 -8.16 2.60
C ILE A 865 -1.72 -7.18 2.59
N TYR A 866 -1.45 -5.90 2.43
CA TYR A 866 -2.46 -4.88 2.13
C TYR A 866 -2.30 -4.41 0.69
N ILE A 867 -3.39 -4.45 -0.06
CA ILE A 867 -3.43 -3.99 -1.45
C ILE A 867 -4.55 -2.96 -1.56
N GLU A 868 -4.21 -1.76 -1.99
CA GLU A 868 -5.15 -0.75 -2.49
C GLU A 868 -4.88 -0.58 -3.98
N THR A 869 -5.89 -0.81 -4.84
CA THR A 869 -5.71 -0.77 -6.30
C THR A 869 -7.04 -0.53 -7.02
N PRO A 870 -7.08 0.20 -8.14
CA PRO A 870 -8.32 0.36 -8.90
C PRO A 870 -8.77 -0.94 -9.58
N CYS A 871 -7.82 -1.80 -9.95
CA CYS A 871 -8.06 -3.04 -10.67
C CYS A 871 -7.21 -4.18 -10.09
N ILE A 872 -7.78 -5.39 -10.07
CA ILE A 872 -7.06 -6.64 -9.85
C ILE A 872 -7.69 -7.75 -10.70
N ASP A 873 -6.88 -8.63 -11.28
CA ASP A 873 -7.37 -9.78 -12.04
C ASP A 873 -6.59 -11.08 -11.77
N ASN A 874 -7.13 -12.17 -12.29
CA ASN A 874 -6.49 -13.49 -12.28
C ASN A 874 -6.14 -13.96 -13.71
N GLU A 875 -5.94 -13.02 -14.63
CA GLU A 875 -5.63 -13.33 -16.02
C GLU A 875 -4.16 -13.72 -16.16
N THR A 876 -3.89 -14.69 -17.04
CA THR A 876 -2.52 -15.15 -17.27
C THR A 876 -1.72 -14.14 -18.10
N ILE A 877 -0.46 -13.95 -17.74
CA ILE A 877 0.56 -13.27 -18.52
C ILE A 877 1.32 -14.35 -19.33
N ASN A 878 1.60 -14.10 -20.61
CA ASN A 878 2.13 -15.12 -21.52
C ASN A 878 3.63 -15.41 -21.33
N ASP A 879 4.39 -14.50 -20.71
CA ASP A 879 5.78 -14.76 -20.33
C ASP A 879 5.86 -15.98 -19.39
N THR A 880 6.70 -16.96 -19.75
CA THR A 880 6.85 -18.23 -19.01
C THR A 880 7.34 -18.04 -17.57
N SER A 881 7.81 -16.85 -17.23
CA SER A 881 8.26 -16.47 -15.89
C SER A 881 7.12 -16.03 -14.95
N PHE A 882 5.95 -15.66 -15.50
CA PHE A 882 4.87 -15.00 -14.76
C PHE A 882 3.50 -15.60 -15.07
N SER A 883 2.75 -16.03 -14.06
CA SER A 883 1.38 -16.51 -14.25
C SER A 883 0.34 -15.41 -14.03
N SER A 884 0.16 -14.94 -12.78
CA SER A 884 -0.65 -13.77 -12.40
C SER A 884 -0.35 -13.38 -10.94
N ILE A 885 -0.70 -12.15 -10.53
CA ILE A 885 -0.57 -11.71 -9.13
C ILE A 885 -1.49 -12.53 -8.21
N VAL A 886 -2.73 -12.81 -8.62
CA VAL A 886 -3.67 -13.63 -7.83
C VAL A 886 -3.17 -15.08 -7.69
N LEU A 887 -2.52 -15.65 -8.71
CA LEU A 887 -1.92 -16.97 -8.57
C LEU A 887 -0.76 -16.94 -7.55
N ALA A 888 0.09 -15.92 -7.58
CA ALA A 888 1.16 -15.77 -6.58
C ALA A 888 0.60 -15.64 -5.16
N LEU A 889 -0.47 -14.85 -4.97
CA LEU A 889 -1.16 -14.73 -3.68
C LEU A 889 -1.74 -16.05 -3.21
N THR A 890 -2.47 -16.77 -4.09
CA THR A 890 -3.08 -18.06 -3.72
C THR A 890 -2.04 -19.13 -3.39
N GLN A 891 -0.96 -19.23 -4.16
CA GLN A 891 0.17 -20.11 -3.87
C GLN A 891 0.82 -19.75 -2.53
N ARG A 892 0.98 -18.46 -2.24
CA ARG A 892 1.57 -18.03 -0.97
C ARG A 892 0.65 -18.33 0.22
N ILE A 893 -0.65 -18.13 0.10
CA ILE A 893 -1.64 -18.49 1.13
C ILE A 893 -1.61 -20.00 1.42
N GLU A 894 -1.42 -20.84 0.40
CA GLU A 894 -1.27 -22.28 0.61
C GLU A 894 0.01 -22.62 1.38
N GLN A 895 1.12 -21.96 1.07
CA GLN A 895 2.39 -22.12 1.79
C GLN A 895 2.30 -21.54 3.22
N ARG A 896 1.57 -20.44 3.38
CA ARG A 896 1.41 -19.68 4.63
C ARG A 896 -0.07 -19.56 4.99
N PRO A 897 -0.68 -20.61 5.58
CA PRO A 897 -2.11 -20.62 5.89
C PRO A 897 -2.56 -19.46 6.79
N ALA A 898 -1.69 -18.94 7.65
CA ALA A 898 -1.98 -17.79 8.52
C ALA A 898 -1.97 -16.44 7.80
N LEU A 899 -1.37 -16.33 6.60
CA LEU A 899 -1.19 -15.08 5.87
C LEU A 899 -2.53 -14.37 5.68
N LYS A 900 -2.59 -13.11 6.11
CA LYS A 900 -3.78 -12.29 5.98
C LYS A 900 -3.66 -11.35 4.79
N VAL A 901 -4.77 -11.14 4.08
CA VAL A 901 -4.84 -10.25 2.91
C VAL A 901 -5.99 -9.29 3.09
N VAL A 902 -5.69 -7.99 3.03
CA VAL A 902 -6.68 -6.92 2.94
C VAL A 902 -6.62 -6.34 1.53
N LEU A 903 -7.75 -6.39 0.83
CA LEU A 903 -7.89 -5.86 -0.52
C LEU A 903 -8.83 -4.66 -0.49
N CYS A 904 -8.35 -3.47 -0.82
CA CYS A 904 -9.10 -2.24 -1.00
C CYS A 904 -9.28 -1.97 -2.50
N VAL A 905 -10.51 -2.14 -3.00
CA VAL A 905 -10.82 -2.00 -4.43
C VAL A 905 -12.11 -1.17 -4.59
N PRO A 906 -12.10 -0.12 -5.44
CA PRO A 906 -13.24 0.76 -5.60
C PRO A 906 -14.35 0.09 -6.41
N GLU A 907 -15.59 0.47 -6.12
CA GLU A 907 -16.76 -0.04 -6.84
C GLU A 907 -16.74 0.32 -8.33
N ARG A 908 -16.20 1.50 -8.66
CA ARG A 908 -16.04 1.99 -10.03
C ARG A 908 -14.57 2.20 -10.36
N TYR A 909 -14.17 1.95 -11.61
CA TYR A 909 -12.86 2.38 -12.12
C TYR A 909 -12.77 3.91 -12.16
N LEU A 910 -11.67 4.44 -12.71
CA LEU A 910 -11.49 5.87 -12.90
C LEU A 910 -12.68 6.56 -13.58
N PRO A 911 -12.92 7.85 -13.28
CA PRO A 911 -13.88 8.67 -13.98
C PRO A 911 -13.81 8.62 -15.51
N ASN A 912 -14.96 8.76 -16.16
CA ASN A 912 -15.06 8.99 -17.61
C ASN A 912 -14.43 7.86 -18.46
N GLN A 913 -14.53 6.63 -17.98
CA GLN A 913 -14.04 5.44 -18.67
C GLN A 913 -15.15 4.75 -19.47
N PRO A 914 -14.82 4.04 -20.57
CA PRO A 914 -15.81 3.30 -21.35
C PRO A 914 -16.57 2.27 -20.50
N LYS A 915 -17.89 2.16 -20.71
CA LYS A 915 -18.74 1.18 -19.98
C LYS A 915 -18.25 -0.26 -20.17
N ALA A 916 -17.73 -0.59 -21.35
CA ALA A 916 -17.19 -1.93 -21.63
C ALA A 916 -15.94 -2.24 -20.81
N LEU A 917 -15.02 -1.29 -20.66
CA LEU A 917 -13.84 -1.43 -19.81
C LEU A 917 -14.23 -1.66 -18.35
N GLU A 918 -15.19 -0.88 -17.83
CA GLU A 918 -15.71 -1.07 -16.47
C GLU A 918 -16.34 -2.46 -16.27
N ARG A 919 -17.10 -2.97 -17.25
CA ARG A 919 -17.65 -4.34 -17.18
C ARG A 919 -16.54 -5.39 -17.08
N ILE A 920 -15.50 -5.28 -17.91
CA ILE A 920 -14.37 -6.21 -17.90
C ILE A 920 -13.62 -6.16 -16.57
N ARG A 921 -13.36 -4.95 -16.05
CA ARG A 921 -12.74 -4.77 -14.73
C ARG A 921 -13.56 -5.41 -13.61
N GLN A 922 -14.88 -5.14 -13.56
CA GLN A 922 -15.76 -5.69 -12.51
C GLN A 922 -15.77 -7.22 -12.52
N SER A 923 -15.77 -7.82 -13.71
CA SER A 923 -15.71 -9.27 -13.87
C SER A 923 -14.38 -9.85 -13.41
N ALA A 924 -13.27 -9.20 -13.78
CA ALA A 924 -11.93 -9.60 -13.40
C ALA A 924 -11.70 -9.55 -11.87
N ILE A 925 -12.25 -8.54 -11.19
CA ILE A 925 -12.24 -8.44 -9.73
C ILE A 925 -13.07 -9.55 -9.09
N SER A 926 -14.24 -9.85 -9.66
CA SER A 926 -15.11 -10.92 -9.16
C SER A 926 -14.43 -12.29 -9.28
N ASP A 927 -13.72 -12.55 -10.39
CA ASP A 927 -12.89 -13.74 -10.61
C ASP A 927 -11.72 -13.82 -9.63
N ALA A 928 -10.99 -12.71 -9.43
CA ALA A 928 -9.89 -12.64 -8.46
C ALA A 928 -10.37 -12.95 -7.03
N LEU A 929 -11.48 -12.34 -6.61
CA LEU A 929 -12.08 -12.58 -5.30
C LEU A 929 -12.58 -14.02 -5.14
N PHE A 930 -13.16 -14.59 -6.19
CA PHE A 930 -13.57 -15.99 -6.18
C PHE A 930 -12.37 -16.93 -5.99
N ALA A 931 -11.27 -16.71 -6.72
CA ALA A 931 -10.05 -17.50 -6.61
C ALA A 931 -9.42 -17.39 -5.20
N LEU A 932 -9.28 -16.16 -4.70
CA LEU A 932 -8.70 -15.88 -3.38
C LEU A 932 -9.53 -16.50 -2.25
N ARG A 933 -10.85 -16.21 -2.20
CA ARG A 933 -11.73 -16.75 -1.14
C ARG A 933 -11.91 -18.26 -1.23
N GLY A 934 -11.68 -18.85 -2.40
CA GLY A 934 -11.61 -20.29 -2.58
C GLY A 934 -10.44 -20.95 -1.81
N LYS A 935 -9.39 -20.18 -1.46
CA LYS A 935 -8.26 -20.66 -0.65
C LYS A 935 -8.44 -20.41 0.84
N SER A 936 -8.84 -19.19 1.23
CA SER A 936 -9.11 -18.86 2.64
C SER A 936 -10.17 -17.79 2.78
N THR A 937 -11.27 -18.09 3.47
CA THR A 937 -12.37 -17.14 3.69
C THR A 937 -12.15 -16.26 4.92
N SER A 938 -11.47 -16.76 5.95
CA SER A 938 -11.24 -16.02 7.20
C SER A 938 -10.09 -15.03 7.13
N ASN A 939 -9.18 -15.22 6.17
CA ASN A 939 -7.93 -14.46 6.10
C ASN A 939 -7.94 -13.38 5.02
N ILE A 940 -9.00 -13.32 4.22
CA ILE A 940 -9.12 -12.42 3.07
C ILE A 940 -10.30 -11.49 3.29
N VAL A 941 -10.03 -10.20 3.43
CA VAL A 941 -11.04 -9.18 3.63
C VAL A 941 -11.01 -8.18 2.50
N LEU A 942 -12.20 -7.88 1.95
CA LEU A 942 -12.39 -6.85 0.94
C LEU A 942 -12.90 -5.58 1.62
N ILE A 943 -12.24 -4.47 1.35
CA ILE A 943 -12.70 -3.11 1.60
C ILE A 943 -13.12 -2.54 0.24
N THR A 944 -14.33 -1.99 0.15
CA THR A 944 -14.70 -1.14 -0.96
C THR A 944 -14.93 0.26 -0.42
N PRO A 945 -14.00 1.19 -0.66
CA PRO A 945 -14.08 2.52 -0.08
C PRO A 945 -15.27 3.28 -0.67
N THR A 946 -15.87 4.13 0.15
CA THR A 946 -16.95 5.03 -0.24
C THR A 946 -16.47 6.48 -0.18
N ALA A 947 -17.11 7.32 -0.98
CA ALA A 947 -16.95 8.76 -0.88
C ALA A 947 -18.19 9.36 -0.19
N GLY A 948 -18.55 10.59 -0.56
CA GLY A 948 -19.79 11.26 -0.12
C GLY A 948 -21.02 10.34 -0.15
N PRO A 949 -22.10 10.65 0.60
CA PRO A 949 -23.26 9.76 0.71
C PRO A 949 -23.79 9.28 -0.65
N GLY A 950 -23.72 7.96 -0.90
CA GLY A 950 -24.16 7.32 -2.15
C GLY A 950 -23.21 7.48 -3.36
N ARG A 951 -22.00 8.02 -3.15
CA ARG A 951 -20.95 8.22 -4.16
C ARG A 951 -19.85 7.15 -4.04
N TYR A 952 -19.06 7.02 -5.09
CA TYR A 952 -17.94 6.10 -5.17
C TYR A 952 -16.64 6.86 -4.94
N LEU A 953 -15.72 6.29 -4.15
CA LEU A 953 -14.34 6.74 -4.18
C LEU A 953 -13.64 6.04 -5.34
N HIS A 954 -13.06 6.82 -6.25
CA HIS A 954 -12.22 6.32 -7.33
C HIS A 954 -10.78 6.25 -6.84
N LEU A 955 -10.03 5.21 -7.21
CA LEU A 955 -8.60 5.13 -6.90
C LEU A 955 -7.81 5.36 -8.19
N SER A 956 -6.82 6.25 -8.14
CA SER A 956 -5.93 6.52 -9.30
C SER A 956 -4.53 5.92 -9.14
N THR A 957 -4.24 5.37 -7.98
CA THR A 957 -2.96 4.75 -7.64
C THR A 957 -3.16 3.36 -7.06
N SER A 958 -2.10 2.58 -7.12
CA SER A 958 -1.96 1.32 -6.40
C SER A 958 -0.97 1.50 -5.26
N ALA A 959 -1.35 1.04 -4.07
CA ALA A 959 -0.47 0.89 -2.93
C ALA A 959 -0.46 -0.56 -2.47
N VAL A 960 0.72 -1.16 -2.36
CA VAL A 960 0.89 -2.54 -1.88
C VAL A 960 1.87 -2.55 -0.72
N ILE A 961 1.44 -3.09 0.42
CA ILE A 961 2.26 -3.23 1.62
C ILE A 961 2.38 -4.72 1.95
N VAL A 962 3.59 -5.19 2.17
CA VAL A 962 3.87 -6.58 2.54
C VAL A 962 4.64 -6.61 3.87
N ASP A 963 4.04 -7.25 4.87
CA ASP A 963 4.53 -7.41 6.25
C ASP A 963 5.05 -6.14 6.91
N ASP A 964 4.58 -4.95 6.50
CA ASP A 964 5.10 -3.65 6.94
C ASP A 964 6.63 -3.50 6.76
N VAL A 965 7.24 -4.16 5.75
CA VAL A 965 8.67 -4.03 5.38
C VAL A 965 8.92 -3.74 3.90
N PHE A 966 7.87 -3.74 3.10
CA PHE A 966 7.90 -3.37 1.69
C PHE A 966 6.66 -2.54 1.40
N ALA A 967 6.84 -1.42 0.71
CA ALA A 967 5.75 -0.63 0.15
C ALA A 967 6.01 -0.41 -1.34
N LEU A 968 4.97 -0.51 -2.17
CA LEU A 968 4.94 -0.05 -3.56
C LEU A 968 3.85 1.01 -3.69
N ILE A 969 4.15 2.16 -4.29
CA ILE A 969 3.18 3.23 -4.57
C ILE A 969 3.37 3.72 -6.01
N GLY A 970 2.29 3.87 -6.77
CA GLY A 970 2.32 4.48 -8.10
C GLY A 970 1.10 4.14 -8.94
N THR A 971 1.25 4.19 -10.27
CA THR A 971 0.14 3.97 -11.21
C THR A 971 0.15 2.60 -11.90
N THR A 972 0.99 1.68 -11.42
CA THR A 972 1.01 0.27 -11.85
C THR A 972 -0.16 -0.50 -11.23
N HIS A 973 -1.25 -0.64 -11.99
CA HIS A 973 -2.48 -1.31 -11.52
C HIS A 973 -2.39 -2.84 -11.62
N LEU A 974 -2.93 -3.56 -10.63
CA LEU A 974 -2.72 -5.01 -10.42
C LEU A 974 -3.56 -5.93 -11.33
N TRP A 975 -3.76 -5.52 -12.57
CA TRP A 975 -4.43 -6.30 -13.62
C TRP A 975 -3.53 -6.38 -14.85
N ARG A 976 -3.75 -7.35 -15.72
CA ARG A 976 -2.84 -7.71 -16.82
C ARG A 976 -2.36 -6.51 -17.61
N ARG A 977 -3.26 -5.64 -18.08
CA ARG A 977 -2.85 -4.43 -18.82
C ARG A 977 -2.04 -3.44 -17.99
N GLY A 978 -2.35 -3.27 -16.71
CA GLY A 978 -1.60 -2.36 -15.82
C GLY A 978 -0.23 -2.90 -15.41
N LEU A 979 0.00 -4.22 -15.55
CA LEU A 979 1.25 -4.91 -15.23
C LEU A 979 2.14 -5.14 -16.45
N THR A 980 1.59 -5.15 -17.67
CA THR A 980 2.37 -5.46 -18.88
C THR A 980 2.13 -4.54 -20.07
N PHE A 981 1.00 -3.82 -20.16
CA PHE A 981 0.61 -3.11 -21.38
C PHE A 981 0.66 -1.58 -21.29
N ASP A 982 -0.09 -1.00 -20.35
CA ASP A 982 -0.16 0.44 -20.13
C ASP A 982 1.19 1.00 -19.69
N SER A 983 1.43 2.30 -19.93
CA SER A 983 2.60 2.94 -19.34
C SER A 983 2.26 3.45 -17.96
N SER A 984 3.03 3.02 -16.97
CA SER A 984 2.92 3.50 -15.60
C SER A 984 4.29 3.57 -14.94
N ILE A 985 4.34 4.31 -13.85
CA ILE A 985 5.51 4.44 -13.00
C ILE A 985 5.08 4.16 -11.56
N ALA A 986 5.91 3.41 -10.85
CA ALA A 986 5.75 3.17 -9.42
C ALA A 986 7.11 3.28 -8.72
N ALA A 987 7.09 3.39 -7.41
CA ALA A 987 8.27 3.36 -6.59
C ALA A 987 8.07 2.39 -5.42
N THR A 988 9.12 1.63 -5.10
CA THR A 988 9.15 0.78 -3.91
C THR A 988 10.00 1.41 -2.82
N LEU A 989 9.66 1.16 -1.55
CA LEU A 989 10.35 1.72 -0.40
C LEU A 989 10.62 0.67 0.68
N PHE A 990 11.82 0.77 1.27
CA PHE A 990 12.25 0.07 2.49
C PHE A 990 12.82 1.10 3.48
N ASP A 991 12.51 0.99 4.76
CA ASP A 991 13.02 1.87 5.82
C ASP A 991 13.96 1.09 6.72
N GLU A 992 15.19 1.58 6.90
CA GLU A 992 16.16 0.95 7.80
C GLU A 992 15.77 1.13 9.28
N SER A 993 14.86 2.06 9.59
CA SER A 993 14.36 2.29 10.95
C SER A 993 13.29 1.29 11.32
N LEU A 994 13.44 0.65 12.49
CA LEU A 994 12.54 -0.40 12.94
C LEU A 994 11.66 0.02 14.12
N VAL A 995 10.41 -0.46 14.12
CA VAL A 995 9.50 -0.49 15.25
C VAL A 995 8.89 -1.89 15.35
N GLN A 996 9.13 -2.59 16.45
CA GLN A 996 8.57 -3.94 16.68
C GLN A 996 8.85 -4.94 15.54
N GLY A 997 10.06 -4.87 14.96
CA GLY A 997 10.53 -5.75 13.90
C GLY A 997 10.16 -5.31 12.49
N ARG A 998 9.40 -4.20 12.35
CA ARG A 998 8.87 -3.70 11.07
C ARG A 998 9.36 -2.31 10.72
N CYS A 999 9.36 -1.95 9.44
CA CYS A 999 9.82 -0.66 8.94
C CYS A 999 8.90 0.46 9.45
N ALA A 1000 9.45 1.41 10.22
CA ALA A 1000 8.67 2.39 10.96
C ALA A 1000 7.77 3.24 10.06
N SER A 1001 8.30 3.77 8.95
CA SER A 1001 7.48 4.56 8.02
C SER A 1001 6.39 3.73 7.33
N ILE A 1002 6.61 2.44 7.10
CA ILE A 1002 5.66 1.56 6.40
C ILE A 1002 4.53 1.12 7.34
N VAL A 1003 4.82 0.84 8.61
CA VAL A 1003 3.80 0.64 9.65
C VAL A 1003 2.89 1.86 9.73
N LEU A 1004 3.46 3.07 9.75
CA LEU A 1004 2.70 4.31 9.78
C LEU A 1004 1.83 4.46 8.53
N LEU A 1005 2.40 4.23 7.33
CA LEU A 1005 1.66 4.26 6.07
C LEU A 1005 0.43 3.36 6.11
N ARG A 1006 0.58 2.07 6.47
CA ARG A 1006 -0.54 1.11 6.52
C ARG A 1006 -1.65 1.63 7.42
N ARG A 1007 -1.29 2.09 8.63
CA ARG A 1007 -2.26 2.56 9.61
C ARG A 1007 -2.96 3.84 9.15
N GLN A 1008 -2.22 4.75 8.52
CA GLN A 1008 -2.74 5.99 7.97
C GLN A 1008 -3.75 5.72 6.84
N LEU A 1009 -3.40 4.87 5.86
CA LEU A 1009 -4.32 4.49 4.78
C LEU A 1009 -5.62 3.87 5.33
N LEU A 1010 -5.52 2.96 6.30
CA LEU A 1010 -6.70 2.38 6.94
C LEU A 1010 -7.52 3.43 7.71
N ALA A 1011 -6.87 4.32 8.44
CA ALA A 1011 -7.54 5.40 9.18
C ALA A 1011 -8.35 6.29 8.24
N GLU A 1012 -7.75 6.70 7.12
CA GLU A 1012 -8.35 7.56 6.10
C GLU A 1012 -9.51 6.87 5.37
N ARG A 1013 -9.29 5.64 4.88
CA ARG A 1013 -10.34 4.87 4.17
C ARG A 1013 -11.51 4.51 5.08
N LEU A 1014 -11.30 4.44 6.40
CA LEU A 1014 -12.36 4.13 7.35
C LEU A 1014 -12.94 5.36 8.06
N ASN A 1015 -12.37 6.56 7.89
CA ASN A 1015 -12.67 7.76 8.67
C ASN A 1015 -12.53 7.53 10.19
N LEU A 1016 -11.38 7.01 10.60
CA LEU A 1016 -11.04 6.74 11.99
C LEU A 1016 -9.83 7.57 12.39
N SER A 1017 -9.74 7.92 13.67
CA SER A 1017 -8.49 8.39 14.24
C SER A 1017 -7.47 7.25 14.26
N LEU A 1018 -6.20 7.58 14.07
CA LEU A 1018 -5.11 6.61 13.91
C LEU A 1018 -4.95 5.67 15.12
N ASP A 1019 -5.27 6.15 16.32
CA ASP A 1019 -5.26 5.40 17.58
C ASP A 1019 -6.33 4.29 17.63
N LEU A 1020 -7.39 4.40 16.82
CA LEU A 1020 -8.43 3.37 16.69
C LEU A 1020 -8.09 2.28 15.68
N VAL A 1021 -7.04 2.47 14.87
CA VAL A 1021 -6.56 1.46 13.90
C VAL A 1021 -5.59 0.50 14.59
N PRO A 1022 -5.91 -0.80 14.66
CA PRO A 1022 -5.03 -1.78 15.30
C PRO A 1022 -3.63 -1.79 14.68
N ASN A 1023 -2.61 -1.87 15.54
CA ASN A 1023 -1.25 -2.09 15.08
C ASN A 1023 -1.04 -3.55 14.65
N ASP A 1024 -1.66 -4.50 15.37
CA ASP A 1024 -1.61 -5.93 15.04
C ASP A 1024 -2.40 -6.21 13.75
N MET A 1025 -1.76 -6.92 12.82
CA MET A 1025 -2.29 -7.22 11.49
C MET A 1025 -3.48 -8.19 11.54
N ALA A 1026 -3.47 -9.15 12.47
CA ALA A 1026 -4.56 -10.10 12.62
C ALA A 1026 -5.80 -9.42 13.24
N GLU A 1027 -5.60 -8.55 14.23
CA GLU A 1027 -6.67 -7.72 14.79
C GLU A 1027 -7.27 -6.78 13.74
N THR A 1028 -6.44 -6.18 12.89
CA THR A 1028 -6.88 -5.34 11.76
C THR A 1028 -7.84 -6.12 10.85
N VAL A 1029 -7.46 -7.31 10.41
CA VAL A 1029 -8.27 -8.16 9.52
C VAL A 1029 -9.57 -8.59 10.21
N PHE A 1030 -9.50 -8.96 11.49
CA PHE A 1030 -10.68 -9.31 12.27
C PHE A 1030 -11.67 -8.13 12.38
N ALA A 1031 -11.18 -6.94 12.70
CA ALA A 1031 -12.00 -5.73 12.82
C ALA A 1031 -12.68 -5.38 11.48
N LEU A 1032 -11.94 -5.44 10.37
CA LEU A 1032 -12.48 -5.20 9.03
C LEU A 1032 -13.51 -6.26 8.61
N ALA A 1033 -13.26 -7.53 8.91
CA ALA A 1033 -14.22 -8.61 8.65
C ALA A 1033 -15.52 -8.37 9.44
N LYS A 1034 -15.42 -7.93 10.70
CA LYS A 1034 -16.57 -7.58 11.53
C LYS A 1034 -17.33 -6.37 11.01
N LEU A 1035 -16.61 -5.32 10.58
CA LEU A 1035 -17.20 -4.13 9.96
C LEU A 1035 -18.03 -4.51 8.72
N ASN A 1036 -17.50 -5.37 7.85
CA ASN A 1036 -18.24 -5.88 6.69
C ASN A 1036 -19.47 -6.72 7.08
N GLN A 1037 -19.37 -7.56 8.11
CA GLN A 1037 -20.49 -8.39 8.59
C GLN A 1037 -21.68 -7.56 9.09
N ILE A 1038 -21.42 -6.40 9.70
CA ILE A 1038 -22.46 -5.49 10.20
C ILE A 1038 -22.92 -4.45 9.15
N GLY A 1039 -22.54 -4.62 7.88
CA GLY A 1039 -22.99 -3.77 6.77
C GLY A 1039 -22.15 -2.53 6.50
N GLY A 1040 -20.94 -2.44 7.07
CA GLY A 1040 -19.96 -1.38 6.76
C GLY A 1040 -20.18 -0.03 7.43
N LEU A 1041 -21.36 0.21 8.02
CA LEU A 1041 -21.73 1.44 8.76
C LEU A 1041 -21.44 2.74 8.01
N GLY A 1042 -21.58 2.76 6.68
CA GLY A 1042 -21.29 3.92 5.84
C GLY A 1042 -19.80 4.24 5.64
N ARG A 1043 -18.89 3.48 6.26
CA ARG A 1043 -17.43 3.64 6.12
C ARG A 1043 -16.89 2.88 4.91
N VAL A 1044 -17.49 1.72 4.65
CA VAL A 1044 -17.14 0.83 3.52
C VAL A 1044 -18.41 0.25 2.92
N LYS A 1045 -18.37 -0.09 1.64
CA LYS A 1045 -19.46 -0.79 0.97
C LYS A 1045 -19.28 -2.30 1.08
N ALA A 1046 -20.04 -2.91 2.01
CA ALA A 1046 -20.05 -4.36 2.15
C ALA A 1046 -20.62 -5.04 0.88
N ASN A 1047 -19.98 -6.15 0.46
CA ASN A 1047 -20.43 -7.00 -0.65
C ASN A 1047 -20.59 -6.28 -2.00
N ALA A 1048 -19.77 -5.26 -2.30
CA ALA A 1048 -19.80 -4.54 -3.58
C ALA A 1048 -19.58 -5.46 -4.79
N PHE A 1049 -18.73 -6.49 -4.63
CA PHE A 1049 -18.44 -7.49 -5.64
C PHE A 1049 -18.88 -8.88 -5.17
N PRO A 1050 -19.90 -9.49 -5.78
CA PRO A 1050 -20.22 -10.88 -5.50
C PRO A 1050 -19.08 -11.77 -6.03
N ALA A 1051 -18.74 -12.84 -5.30
CA ALA A 1051 -17.79 -13.84 -5.77
C ALA A 1051 -18.47 -14.73 -6.84
N LYS A 1052 -18.62 -14.18 -8.06
CA LYS A 1052 -19.17 -14.86 -9.23
C LYS A 1052 -18.08 -14.96 -10.30
N ARG A 1053 -18.06 -16.07 -11.04
CA ARG A 1053 -17.21 -16.25 -12.21
C ARG A 1053 -17.65 -15.35 -13.39
N ASP A 1054 -16.68 -14.83 -14.11
CA ASP A 1054 -16.87 -14.10 -15.37
C ASP A 1054 -17.37 -14.99 -16.51
N GLU A 1055 -18.31 -14.46 -17.29
CA GLU A 1055 -18.89 -15.08 -18.49
C GLU A 1055 -18.49 -14.35 -19.79
N SER A 1056 -17.65 -13.32 -19.70
CA SER A 1056 -17.13 -12.55 -20.84
C SER A 1056 -16.25 -13.42 -21.75
N THR A 1057 -16.33 -13.19 -23.06
CA THR A 1057 -15.54 -13.95 -24.04
C THR A 1057 -14.04 -13.63 -23.95
N SER A 1058 -13.18 -14.59 -24.27
CA SER A 1058 -11.73 -14.39 -24.27
C SER A 1058 -11.27 -13.30 -25.24
N THR A 1059 -11.93 -13.17 -26.40
CA THR A 1059 -11.66 -12.12 -27.38
C THR A 1059 -11.93 -10.72 -26.80
N LEU A 1060 -13.06 -10.54 -26.10
CA LEU A 1060 -13.41 -9.26 -25.46
C LEU A 1060 -12.40 -8.89 -24.37
N LYS A 1061 -12.00 -9.86 -23.54
CA LYS A 1061 -10.98 -9.65 -22.50
C LYS A 1061 -9.64 -9.22 -23.08
N SER A 1062 -9.19 -9.85 -24.17
CA SER A 1062 -7.90 -9.52 -24.78
C SER A 1062 -7.86 -8.15 -25.45
N ALA A 1063 -8.99 -7.59 -25.89
CA ALA A 1063 -9.04 -6.23 -26.45
C ALA A 1063 -8.99 -5.14 -25.36
N TRP A 1064 -9.74 -5.33 -24.27
CA TRP A 1064 -9.87 -4.33 -23.19
C TRP A 1064 -8.85 -4.48 -22.06
N ASN A 1065 -8.29 -5.67 -21.89
CA ASN A 1065 -7.25 -6.03 -20.92
C ASN A 1065 -6.13 -6.82 -21.62
N PRO A 1066 -5.44 -6.24 -22.62
CA PRO A 1066 -4.41 -6.93 -23.39
C PRO A 1066 -3.22 -7.34 -22.52
N ASP A 1067 -2.46 -8.32 -23.02
CA ASP A 1067 -1.18 -8.72 -22.45
C ASP A 1067 -0.03 -8.07 -23.24
N GLY A 1068 0.68 -7.13 -22.62
CA GLY A 1068 1.81 -6.44 -23.23
C GLY A 1068 3.14 -7.20 -23.22
N SER A 1069 3.19 -8.42 -22.66
CA SER A 1069 4.39 -9.26 -22.70
C SER A 1069 4.65 -9.87 -24.09
N LEU A 1070 5.87 -10.34 -24.32
CA LEU A 1070 6.25 -11.07 -25.54
C LEU A 1070 5.52 -12.42 -25.61
N GLY A 1071 4.42 -12.46 -26.37
CA GLY A 1071 3.65 -13.67 -26.67
C GLY A 1071 3.77 -14.11 -28.14
N ASN A 1072 2.73 -14.76 -28.66
CA ASN A 1072 2.62 -15.11 -30.09
C ASN A 1072 2.24 -13.93 -31.00
N THR A 1073 2.03 -12.74 -30.44
CA THR A 1073 1.81 -11.50 -31.19
C THR A 1073 3.18 -10.97 -31.61
N PRO A 1074 3.50 -10.85 -32.92
CA PRO A 1074 4.79 -10.32 -33.36
C PRO A 1074 4.97 -8.89 -32.88
N SER A 1075 6.22 -8.51 -32.57
CA SER A 1075 6.64 -7.27 -31.90
C SER A 1075 5.98 -5.98 -32.43
N ASN A 1076 5.80 -5.81 -33.73
CA ASN A 1076 5.19 -4.60 -34.31
C ASN A 1076 3.66 -4.62 -34.53
N GLN A 1077 2.95 -5.68 -34.11
CA GLN A 1077 1.58 -5.87 -34.57
C GLN A 1077 0.50 -5.32 -33.63
N TRP A 1078 0.79 -4.41 -32.68
CA TRP A 1078 -0.29 -3.80 -31.89
C TRP A 1078 -1.34 -3.12 -32.79
N PHE A 1079 -0.88 -2.29 -33.72
CA PHE A 1079 -1.79 -1.64 -34.69
C PHE A 1079 -2.51 -2.67 -35.58
N ASN A 1080 -1.82 -3.73 -36.03
CA ASN A 1080 -2.44 -4.80 -36.83
C ASN A 1080 -3.47 -5.60 -36.02
N PHE A 1081 -3.15 -5.96 -34.78
CA PHE A 1081 -4.01 -6.66 -33.82
C PHE A 1081 -5.31 -5.89 -33.61
N PHE A 1082 -5.21 -4.59 -33.28
CA PHE A 1082 -6.39 -3.76 -33.07
C PHE A 1082 -7.16 -3.51 -34.38
N SER A 1083 -6.47 -3.38 -35.52
CA SER A 1083 -7.14 -3.23 -36.83
C SER A 1083 -7.92 -4.48 -37.26
N ASN A 1084 -7.57 -5.65 -36.74
CA ASN A 1084 -8.22 -6.94 -37.02
C ASN A 1084 -9.37 -7.28 -36.06
N ILE A 1085 -9.69 -6.40 -35.10
CA ILE A 1085 -10.87 -6.59 -34.24
C ILE A 1085 -12.13 -6.57 -35.10
N ASP A 1086 -12.95 -7.64 -34.98
CA ASP A 1086 -14.15 -7.82 -35.80
C ASP A 1086 -15.26 -6.83 -35.43
N ASN A 1087 -15.29 -5.71 -36.15
CA ASN A 1087 -16.31 -4.66 -36.05
C ASN A 1087 -17.72 -5.11 -36.45
N SER A 1088 -17.91 -6.33 -36.98
CA SER A 1088 -19.24 -6.89 -37.21
C SER A 1088 -19.89 -7.41 -35.92
N THR A 1089 -19.10 -7.60 -34.86
CA THR A 1089 -19.60 -7.89 -33.51
C THR A 1089 -19.89 -6.59 -32.75
N GLN A 1090 -20.89 -6.62 -31.85
CA GLN A 1090 -21.20 -5.47 -30.98
C GLN A 1090 -19.98 -5.08 -30.13
N ASP A 1091 -19.24 -6.07 -29.64
CA ASP A 1091 -18.07 -5.88 -28.80
C ASP A 1091 -16.90 -5.20 -29.54
N GLY A 1092 -16.66 -5.60 -30.80
CA GLY A 1092 -15.66 -4.96 -31.65
C GLY A 1092 -16.03 -3.52 -32.01
N ALA A 1093 -17.31 -3.28 -32.32
CA ALA A 1093 -17.81 -1.93 -32.55
C ALA A 1093 -17.71 -1.05 -31.29
N ASP A 1094 -18.02 -1.58 -30.11
CA ASP A 1094 -17.91 -0.87 -28.82
C ASP A 1094 -16.46 -0.42 -28.55
N PHE A 1095 -15.47 -1.28 -28.82
CA PHE A 1095 -14.06 -0.93 -28.68
C PHE A 1095 -13.62 0.13 -29.69
N SER A 1096 -13.92 -0.09 -30.98
CA SER A 1096 -13.56 0.84 -32.05
C SER A 1096 -14.16 2.24 -31.89
N ASN A 1097 -15.37 2.33 -31.35
CA ASN A 1097 -16.03 3.62 -31.07
C ASN A 1097 -15.50 4.32 -29.81
N ALA A 1098 -14.86 3.59 -28.89
CA ALA A 1098 -14.39 4.13 -27.62
C ALA A 1098 -12.96 4.68 -27.70
N VAL A 1099 -12.10 4.06 -28.52
CA VAL A 1099 -10.69 4.45 -28.67
C VAL A 1099 -10.56 5.71 -29.54
N ARG A 1100 -9.66 6.63 -29.16
CA ARG A 1100 -9.23 7.78 -30.00
C ARG A 1100 -8.14 7.36 -30.97
#